data_AF-S3CZW5-F1
#
_entry.id   AF-S3CZW5-F1
#
_cell.length_a   1.000
_cell.length_b   1.000
_cell.length_c   1.000
_cell.angle_alpha   90.00
_cell.angle_beta   90.00
_cell.angle_gamma   90.00
#
_symmetry.space_group_name_H-M   'P 1'
#
loop_
_entity.id
_entity.type
_entity.pdbx_description
1 polymer ?
#
loop_
_entity_poly.entity_id
_entity_poly.type
_entity_poly.pdbx_seq_one_letter_code
_entity_poly.pdbx_strand_id
1 'polypeptide(L)'
;MLSAFTARPIVELRARDKSKIESILAYGDRLLVGLNTGSLRVYRVNEIPEDKGEGNGTATATPDEGTVTNPAPKPVDLLREVEKFSTRSIEQLARIKEANVLISLSNYYVSIYDLQTYTLQEQLVKTKNATTFAVTSNIVKDSASGILEIISRLAVAVKRRLLLWSWHEAELESNVVEITLAESIRTLTWTSATKIICGMNSGYVIVDVLTQEIEDIVGPGAIGGAAGAQGGRFGSVGSTSMGYMGLGGYIPKPLATKLAEGEMLLTKDINSLFITSEGKPESKRQIPWQAAPDAIGYSYPYILALQPPSKGILEVRNPETLSLLQTITLPNASQMHFPPPNVSLAHAGKGFHVVSDRCIWGMGTTDYDTQVDELVEKGLYDEAISLLNMLEDALLRNKEERLRETKILKAQRLFDQRKYRDAIDIFLAEDVQAPPERVIRLYPPVIAGELSTFEEKSSEDEDAHENSEEANGDGAADDKQENTDPAKPAAISKLLKGHKKNASDAGSIRSFMKFDNNDGSDTSSVRPKQPEDSALEGKDLVNAALELNSFLVDARNRMKRWLDAETGKLVPQNTTGNGQNGRQGPSEASFESFLVAPASDAEKDREQKLKDTAKLIDTTLFRSYMLARPQLAGSLFRIPNFCDPDVVNEKLLESGRYNDLVDFFHGKKLHRPALELLKKFGTAEDSDEDSPLHGPQRTIGYLQNLPPEMIDLILEFAEWPLRADPKLGMEIFLADTENAETLPRDRVVKFLDNIDTGLAVRYLEHVINELNDLNPEFHNDLVSAYLKDLKERNDRDSEDWKDLMSRLVTFLRTSKQYYLNKAFQNIPKDDPGFYEAQAVVLSNLGQHKQALVIYVFKIKDFQKAEEYCNYVYLQSDPSTVQSTQASTTDSDDSVPSIYHTLLSLYLTPPPPHEPNWPPALELLSKHGSRLPASSTMNLIPDTLPISELESYFRGRIRSVNSVVNEVRIVAGLRKTEVVSAQASLLLGDGKPGGKGGRNRGVYVEKDRVCGVCHKRLGRSVIAVLPDNEVVHYGCLNRADKRPIGGGMESLRSPPRRS
;
A
#
# COMPACT_ATOMS: atom_id res chain seq x y z
N MET A 1 -6.21 30.01 -26.32
CA MET A 1 -6.38 28.99 -27.38
C MET A 1 -5.01 28.45 -27.74
N LEU A 2 -4.91 27.13 -27.89
CA LEU A 2 -3.72 26.38 -28.32
C LEU A 2 -3.34 26.75 -29.76
N SER A 3 -2.07 26.62 -30.15
CA SER A 3 -1.61 26.79 -31.52
C SER A 3 -1.21 25.46 -32.18
N ALA A 4 -2.15 24.53 -32.35
CA ALA A 4 -1.89 23.19 -32.89
C ALA A 4 -1.49 23.19 -34.38
N PHE A 5 -2.07 24.09 -35.17
CA PHE A 5 -1.78 24.21 -36.60
C PHE A 5 -1.47 25.64 -37.00
N THR A 6 -0.60 25.78 -37.99
CA THR A 6 -0.28 27.06 -38.64
C THR A 6 -0.66 27.00 -40.12
N ALA A 7 -1.49 27.94 -40.57
CA ALA A 7 -1.90 28.01 -41.96
C ALA A 7 -0.87 28.79 -42.79
N ARG A 8 -0.29 28.15 -43.81
CA ARG A 8 0.64 28.79 -44.74
C ARG A 8 0.07 28.77 -46.15
N PRO A 9 -0.12 29.92 -46.82
CA PRO A 9 -0.59 29.93 -48.20
C PRO A 9 0.50 29.34 -49.10
N ILE A 10 0.16 28.27 -49.84
CA ILE A 10 1.10 27.59 -50.75
C ILE A 10 0.80 27.91 -52.22
N VAL A 11 -0.46 28.07 -52.60
CA VAL A 11 -0.89 28.47 -53.95
C VAL A 11 -1.87 29.61 -53.84
N GLU A 12 -1.59 30.73 -54.51
CA GLU A 12 -2.49 31.88 -54.60
C GLU A 12 -2.74 32.29 -56.06
N LEU A 13 -4.01 32.22 -56.47
CA LEU A 13 -4.45 32.72 -57.77
C LEU A 13 -4.63 34.23 -57.70
N ARG A 14 -3.96 34.94 -58.61
CA ARG A 14 -4.05 36.41 -58.70
C ARG A 14 -5.50 36.85 -58.91
N ALA A 15 -5.89 37.98 -58.34
CA ALA A 15 -7.25 38.53 -58.47
C ALA A 15 -7.72 38.73 -59.94
N ARG A 16 -6.77 38.93 -60.87
CA ARG A 16 -7.02 39.09 -62.31
C ARG A 16 -7.25 37.77 -63.06
N ASP A 17 -6.89 36.63 -62.45
CA ASP A 17 -7.18 35.31 -63.00
C ASP A 17 -8.69 35.03 -62.87
N LYS A 18 -9.32 34.63 -64.00
CA LYS A 18 -10.73 34.22 -64.05
C LYS A 18 -10.92 32.80 -63.51
N SER A 19 -9.82 32.06 -63.38
CA SER A 19 -9.80 30.70 -62.87
C SER A 19 -10.09 30.69 -61.37
N LYS A 20 -10.93 29.76 -60.94
CA LYS A 20 -11.20 29.43 -59.55
C LYS A 20 -10.81 28.00 -59.27
N ILE A 21 -10.35 27.74 -58.06
CA ILE A 21 -10.03 26.40 -57.58
C ILE A 21 -11.34 25.70 -57.20
N GLU A 22 -11.60 24.56 -57.85
CA GLU A 22 -12.81 23.75 -57.62
C GLU A 22 -12.50 22.44 -56.89
N SER A 23 -11.35 21.85 -57.17
CA SER A 23 -10.92 20.60 -56.54
C SER A 23 -9.40 20.54 -56.37
N ILE A 24 -8.97 19.71 -55.42
CA ILE A 24 -7.57 19.50 -55.11
C ILE A 24 -7.32 18.00 -54.87
N LEU A 25 -6.13 17.55 -55.23
CA LEU A 25 -5.62 16.23 -54.90
C LEU A 25 -4.13 16.31 -54.59
N ALA A 26 -3.78 16.09 -53.32
CA ALA A 26 -2.40 16.04 -52.85
C ALA A 26 -1.93 14.60 -52.69
N TYR A 27 -0.76 14.26 -53.23
CA TYR A 27 -0.08 12.98 -52.99
C TYR A 27 1.43 13.12 -53.15
N GLY A 28 2.21 12.57 -52.20
CA GLY A 28 3.66 12.75 -52.19
C GLY A 28 4.03 14.24 -52.20
N ASP A 29 4.95 14.63 -53.08
CA ASP A 29 5.35 16.02 -53.31
C ASP A 29 4.50 16.73 -54.38
N ARG A 30 3.41 16.13 -54.85
CA ARG A 30 2.58 16.66 -55.94
C ARG A 30 1.22 17.16 -55.47
N LEU A 31 0.82 18.29 -56.02
CA LEU A 31 -0.47 18.92 -55.78
C LEU A 31 -1.19 19.15 -57.11
N LEU A 32 -2.27 18.42 -57.34
CA LEU A 32 -3.13 18.57 -58.51
C LEU A 32 -4.29 19.50 -58.15
N VAL A 33 -4.50 20.52 -58.96
CA VAL A 33 -5.51 21.56 -58.75
C VAL A 33 -6.42 21.61 -59.96
N GLY A 34 -7.68 21.23 -59.76
CA GLY A 34 -8.72 21.30 -60.77
C GLY A 34 -9.39 22.67 -60.75
N LEU A 35 -9.47 23.32 -61.91
CA LEU A 35 -10.04 24.66 -62.05
C LEU A 35 -11.47 24.64 -62.61
N ASN A 36 -12.22 25.71 -62.34
CA ASN A 36 -13.56 25.94 -62.90
C ASN A 36 -13.59 26.01 -64.43
N THR A 37 -12.46 26.35 -65.06
CA THR A 37 -12.28 26.38 -66.52
C THR A 37 -12.14 24.99 -67.14
N GLY A 38 -12.00 23.94 -66.33
CA GLY A 38 -11.72 22.58 -66.80
C GLY A 38 -10.24 22.30 -67.08
N SER A 39 -9.34 23.18 -66.62
CA SER A 39 -7.89 22.97 -66.71
C SER A 39 -7.35 22.35 -65.42
N LEU A 40 -6.36 21.47 -65.54
CA LEU A 40 -5.68 20.82 -64.42
C LEU A 40 -4.27 21.39 -64.27
N ARG A 41 -3.96 21.98 -63.11
CA ARG A 41 -2.60 22.45 -62.77
C ARG A 41 -1.93 21.46 -61.83
N VAL A 42 -0.67 21.12 -62.12
CA VAL A 42 0.14 20.19 -61.34
C VAL A 42 1.30 20.95 -60.75
N TYR A 43 1.32 21.10 -59.44
CA TYR A 43 2.40 21.73 -58.70
C TYR A 43 3.27 20.67 -57.99
N ARG A 44 4.53 21.02 -57.78
CA ARG A 44 5.41 20.38 -56.80
C ARG A 44 5.39 21.21 -55.52
N VAL A 45 5.19 20.58 -54.38
CA VAL A 45 5.32 21.21 -53.07
C VAL A 45 6.76 21.06 -52.61
N ASN A 46 7.43 22.19 -52.36
CA ASN A 46 8.81 22.19 -51.88
C ASN A 46 8.81 22.09 -50.35
N GLU A 47 9.70 21.26 -49.78
CA GLU A 47 9.95 21.24 -48.35
C GLU A 47 10.64 22.56 -47.96
N ILE A 48 9.90 23.43 -47.28
CA ILE A 48 10.45 24.67 -46.72
C ILE A 48 11.06 24.30 -45.37
N PRO A 49 12.34 24.65 -45.10
CA PRO A 49 12.94 24.42 -43.79
C PRO A 49 12.07 25.03 -42.69
N GLU A 50 11.81 24.26 -41.63
CA GLU A 50 11.12 24.78 -40.44
C GLU A 50 11.95 25.92 -39.85
N ASP A 51 11.42 27.14 -39.85
CA ASP A 51 12.03 28.28 -39.14
C ASP A 51 12.16 27.91 -37.66
N LYS A 52 13.40 27.71 -37.23
CA LYS A 52 13.74 27.74 -35.81
C LYS A 52 13.55 29.18 -35.35
N GLY A 53 12.62 29.36 -34.40
CA GLY A 53 12.08 30.63 -33.94
C GLY A 53 13.00 31.85 -33.96
N GLU A 54 12.55 32.91 -34.61
CA GLU A 54 13.04 34.26 -34.32
C GLU A 54 12.29 34.81 -33.11
N GLY A 55 13.03 34.93 -32.01
CA GLY A 55 12.63 35.72 -30.86
C GLY A 55 12.58 37.20 -31.21
N ASN A 56 11.62 37.90 -30.63
CA ASN A 56 11.50 39.36 -30.62
C ASN A 56 12.85 40.03 -30.33
N GLY A 57 13.38 40.76 -31.31
CA GLY A 57 14.53 41.62 -31.16
C GLY A 57 14.48 42.74 -32.18
N THR A 58 14.01 43.90 -31.75
CA THR A 58 14.14 45.17 -32.48
C THR A 58 15.60 45.45 -32.81
N ALA A 59 15.96 45.39 -34.09
CA ALA A 59 17.25 45.89 -34.59
C ALA A 59 17.05 46.78 -35.82
N THR A 60 17.48 48.02 -35.64
CA THR A 60 17.50 49.16 -36.56
C THR A 60 18.22 48.87 -37.88
N ALA A 61 17.65 49.44 -38.94
CA ALA A 61 18.17 49.41 -40.30
C ALA A 61 19.49 50.20 -40.47
N THR A 62 20.41 49.64 -41.26
CA THR A 62 21.37 50.37 -42.10
C THR A 62 21.49 49.65 -43.45
N PRO A 63 21.45 50.36 -44.60
CA PRO A 63 21.56 49.74 -45.91
C PRO A 63 23.03 49.64 -46.31
N ASP A 64 23.50 48.45 -46.65
CA ASP A 64 24.78 48.28 -47.34
C ASP A 64 24.57 47.50 -48.64
N GLU A 65 25.11 48.09 -49.71
CA GLU A 65 25.01 47.64 -51.09
C GLU A 65 25.79 46.35 -51.36
N GLY A 66 25.24 45.50 -52.22
CA GLY A 66 26.03 44.55 -52.99
C GLY A 66 26.08 43.12 -52.48
N THR A 67 24.94 42.41 -52.48
CA THR A 67 24.93 40.94 -52.60
C THR A 67 23.76 40.48 -53.47
N VAL A 68 24.06 39.55 -54.37
CA VAL A 68 23.13 38.95 -55.33
C VAL A 68 21.94 38.33 -54.58
N THR A 69 20.76 38.92 -54.73
CA THR A 69 19.51 38.40 -54.16
C THR A 69 19.15 37.09 -54.84
N ASN A 70 19.48 35.95 -54.23
CA ASN A 70 18.76 34.71 -54.51
C ASN A 70 17.29 34.94 -54.11
N PRO A 71 16.30 34.79 -55.01
CA PRO A 71 14.91 34.93 -54.64
C PRO A 71 14.55 33.86 -53.60
N ALA A 72 13.79 34.26 -52.57
CA ALA A 72 13.27 33.35 -51.56
C ALA A 72 12.65 32.10 -52.21
N PRO A 73 12.88 30.90 -51.65
CA PRO A 73 12.37 29.66 -52.23
C PRO A 73 10.85 29.73 -52.33
N LYS A 74 10.30 29.50 -53.53
CA LYS A 74 8.85 29.45 -53.73
C LYS A 74 8.30 28.19 -53.02
N PRO A 75 7.17 28.31 -52.30
CA PRO A 75 6.57 27.18 -51.58
C PRO A 75 6.13 26.06 -52.52
N VAL A 76 5.79 26.41 -53.76
CA VAL A 76 5.39 25.47 -54.81
C VAL A 76 5.93 25.89 -56.16
N ASP A 77 6.23 24.89 -56.99
CA ASP A 77 6.62 25.07 -58.38
C ASP A 77 5.56 24.47 -59.31
N LEU A 78 5.04 25.26 -60.27
CA LEU A 78 4.11 24.75 -61.28
C LEU A 78 4.89 23.87 -62.27
N LEU A 79 4.63 22.57 -62.26
CA LEU A 79 5.29 21.60 -63.13
C LEU A 79 4.61 21.50 -64.50
N ARG A 80 3.28 21.48 -64.51
CA ARG A 80 2.50 21.23 -65.72
C ARG A 80 1.11 21.86 -65.62
N GLU A 81 0.64 22.41 -66.72
CA GLU A 81 -0.75 22.83 -66.90
C GLU A 81 -1.34 22.02 -68.06
N VAL A 82 -2.41 21.29 -67.80
CA VAL A 82 -3.15 20.50 -68.79
C VAL A 82 -4.42 21.26 -69.11
N GLU A 83 -4.35 22.07 -70.18
CA GLU A 83 -5.50 22.74 -70.74
C GLU A 83 -6.48 21.72 -71.35
N LYS A 84 -7.78 22.04 -71.31
CA LYS A 84 -8.86 21.18 -71.85
C LYS A 84 -8.86 19.76 -71.26
N PHE A 85 -8.39 19.59 -70.03
CA PHE A 85 -8.51 18.33 -69.29
C PHE A 85 -9.97 17.90 -69.19
N SER A 86 -10.88 18.85 -68.93
CA SER A 86 -12.32 18.69 -69.04
C SER A 86 -12.96 19.90 -69.74
N THR A 87 -14.17 19.74 -70.27
CA THR A 87 -14.91 20.83 -70.93
C THR A 87 -15.65 21.76 -69.95
N ARG A 88 -15.74 21.38 -68.67
CA ARG A 88 -16.33 22.16 -67.56
C ARG A 88 -15.46 22.00 -66.30
N SER A 89 -15.87 22.66 -65.22
CA SER A 89 -15.27 22.56 -63.88
C SER A 89 -14.94 21.12 -63.48
N ILE A 90 -13.75 20.95 -62.89
CA ILE A 90 -13.30 19.70 -62.29
C ILE A 90 -13.77 19.70 -60.84
N GLU A 91 -14.86 19.00 -60.54
CA GLU A 91 -15.57 19.07 -59.26
C GLU A 91 -14.90 18.21 -58.17
N GLN A 92 -14.32 17.07 -58.54
CA GLN A 92 -13.66 16.17 -57.61
C GLN A 92 -12.56 15.37 -58.31
N LEU A 93 -11.43 15.19 -57.62
CA LEU A 93 -10.26 14.42 -58.05
C LEU A 93 -9.93 13.35 -57.02
N ALA A 94 -9.51 12.17 -57.47
CA ALA A 94 -8.88 11.16 -56.61
C ALA A 94 -7.90 10.30 -57.38
N ARG A 95 -7.03 9.60 -56.66
CA ARG A 95 -6.05 8.67 -57.23
C ARG A 95 -6.35 7.26 -56.75
N ILE A 96 -6.22 6.29 -57.66
CA ILE A 96 -6.02 4.88 -57.30
C ILE A 96 -4.55 4.58 -57.57
N LYS A 97 -3.78 4.36 -56.49
CA LYS A 97 -2.32 4.20 -56.57
C LYS A 97 -1.94 2.91 -57.29
N GLU A 98 -2.70 1.86 -57.01
CA GLU A 98 -2.47 0.48 -57.44
C GLU A 98 -2.61 0.36 -58.96
N ALA A 99 -3.64 0.98 -59.53
CA ALA A 99 -3.90 1.01 -60.97
C ALA A 99 -3.20 2.17 -61.69
N ASN A 100 -2.46 3.03 -60.98
CA ASN A 100 -1.81 4.22 -61.54
C ASN A 100 -2.77 5.13 -62.35
N VAL A 101 -4.01 5.29 -61.87
CA VAL A 101 -5.04 6.10 -62.52
C VAL A 101 -5.46 7.31 -61.67
N LEU A 102 -5.82 8.38 -62.37
CA LEU A 102 -6.44 9.58 -61.85
C LEU A 102 -7.94 9.56 -62.20
N ILE A 103 -8.79 9.70 -61.19
CA ILE A 103 -10.24 9.75 -61.33
C ILE A 103 -10.67 11.21 -61.22
N SER A 104 -11.48 11.65 -62.17
CA SER A 104 -12.05 13.00 -62.20
C SER A 104 -13.56 12.95 -62.37
N LEU A 105 -14.27 13.71 -61.54
CA LEU A 105 -15.67 14.06 -61.75
C LEU A 105 -15.73 15.42 -62.46
N SER A 106 -16.23 15.39 -63.68
CA SER A 106 -16.48 16.61 -64.47
C SER A 106 -17.66 16.34 -65.40
N ASN A 107 -18.43 17.37 -65.78
CA ASN A 107 -19.60 17.21 -66.64
C ASN A 107 -20.65 16.21 -66.12
N TYR A 108 -20.73 15.98 -64.81
CA TYR A 108 -21.58 14.93 -64.22
C TYR A 108 -21.25 13.49 -64.67
N TYR A 109 -20.01 13.25 -65.11
CA TYR A 109 -19.45 11.93 -65.41
C TYR A 109 -18.16 11.72 -64.64
N VAL A 110 -17.93 10.48 -64.23
CA VAL A 110 -16.63 10.04 -63.71
C VAL A 110 -15.81 9.53 -64.89
N SER A 111 -14.59 10.03 -65.01
CA SER A 111 -13.65 9.68 -66.08
C SER A 111 -12.30 9.26 -65.48
N ILE A 112 -11.69 8.24 -66.08
CA ILE A 112 -10.43 7.63 -65.67
C ILE A 112 -9.34 8.15 -66.61
N TYR A 113 -8.28 8.70 -66.03
CA TYR A 113 -7.12 9.23 -66.72
C TYR A 113 -5.87 8.47 -66.28
N ASP A 114 -4.88 8.40 -67.15
CA ASP A 114 -3.55 7.93 -66.78
C ASP A 114 -2.87 8.92 -65.82
N LEU A 115 -2.36 8.47 -64.69
CA LEU A 115 -1.81 9.37 -63.65
C LEU A 115 -0.51 10.07 -64.07
N GLN A 116 0.28 9.49 -64.98
CA GLN A 116 1.57 10.04 -65.40
C GLN A 116 1.42 11.04 -66.55
N THR A 117 0.62 10.67 -67.56
CA THR A 117 0.45 11.43 -68.79
C THR A 117 -0.74 12.38 -68.74
N TYR A 118 -1.71 12.14 -67.84
CA TYR A 118 -2.99 12.84 -67.72
C TYR A 118 -3.90 12.70 -68.96
N THR A 119 -3.70 11.66 -69.78
CA THR A 119 -4.56 11.36 -70.92
C THR A 119 -5.78 10.57 -70.49
N LEU A 120 -6.94 10.86 -71.10
CA LEU A 120 -8.18 10.13 -70.85
C LEU A 120 -8.04 8.66 -71.31
N GLN A 121 -8.30 7.72 -70.40
CA GLN A 121 -8.34 6.29 -70.70
C GLN A 121 -9.79 5.85 -70.99
N GLU A 122 -10.70 6.10 -70.04
CA GLU A 122 -12.10 5.67 -70.15
C GLU A 122 -13.03 6.69 -69.49
N GLN A 123 -14.19 6.95 -70.11
CA GLN A 123 -15.29 7.69 -69.48
C GLN A 123 -16.40 6.71 -69.08
N LEU A 124 -16.73 6.67 -67.79
CA LEU A 124 -17.71 5.73 -67.24
C LEU A 124 -19.13 6.19 -67.58
N VAL A 125 -19.66 5.80 -68.73
CA VAL A 125 -20.96 6.30 -69.25
C VAL A 125 -22.14 6.01 -68.30
N LYS A 126 -22.08 4.92 -67.51
CA LYS A 126 -23.08 4.57 -66.49
C LYS A 126 -23.20 5.62 -65.37
N THR A 127 -22.17 6.47 -65.19
CA THR A 127 -22.13 7.50 -64.13
C THR A 127 -22.80 8.82 -64.51
N LYS A 128 -23.56 8.88 -65.62
CA LYS A 128 -24.28 10.10 -66.02
C LYS A 128 -25.14 10.66 -64.88
N ASN A 129 -24.96 11.94 -64.55
CA ASN A 129 -25.55 12.62 -63.39
C ASN A 129 -24.93 12.20 -62.05
N ALA A 130 -23.64 11.83 -62.05
CA ALA A 130 -22.87 11.64 -60.83
C ALA A 130 -22.79 12.95 -60.05
N THR A 131 -22.91 12.84 -58.73
CA THR A 131 -22.92 13.97 -57.79
C THR A 131 -21.66 14.02 -56.93
N THR A 132 -21.10 12.86 -56.59
CA THR A 132 -19.85 12.71 -55.86
C THR A 132 -19.37 11.27 -56.00
N PHE A 133 -18.12 11.00 -55.64
CA PHE A 133 -17.57 9.65 -55.58
C PHE A 133 -16.62 9.51 -54.38
N ALA A 134 -16.32 8.28 -53.99
CA ALA A 134 -15.34 7.97 -52.95
C ALA A 134 -14.48 6.77 -53.36
N VAL A 135 -13.19 6.83 -53.04
CA VAL A 135 -12.21 5.79 -53.39
C VAL A 135 -11.62 5.21 -52.10
N THR A 136 -11.36 3.90 -52.09
CA THR A 136 -10.64 3.22 -51.02
C THR A 136 -9.75 2.13 -51.61
N SER A 137 -8.58 1.89 -51.01
CA SER A 137 -7.66 0.80 -51.39
C SER A 137 -7.33 0.00 -50.13
N ASN A 138 -7.58 -1.31 -50.13
CA ASN A 138 -7.42 -2.16 -48.94
C ASN A 138 -6.80 -3.50 -49.31
N ILE A 139 -6.08 -4.10 -48.35
CA ILE A 139 -5.58 -5.47 -48.46
C ILE A 139 -6.65 -6.39 -47.90
N VAL A 140 -7.26 -7.21 -48.75
CA VAL A 140 -8.33 -8.15 -48.40
C VAL A 140 -7.82 -9.56 -48.59
N LYS A 141 -8.10 -10.44 -47.62
CA LYS A 141 -7.81 -11.87 -47.77
C LYS A 141 -8.92 -12.51 -48.59
N ASP A 142 -8.56 -13.09 -49.73
CA ASP A 142 -9.51 -13.80 -50.56
C ASP A 142 -10.05 -15.03 -49.81
N SER A 143 -11.37 -15.13 -49.72
CA SER A 143 -12.10 -16.20 -49.03
C SER A 143 -11.89 -17.57 -49.68
N ALA A 144 -11.57 -17.61 -50.98
CA ALA A 144 -11.40 -18.85 -51.73
C ALA A 144 -9.94 -19.37 -51.75
N SER A 145 -8.95 -18.49 -51.93
CA SER A 145 -7.54 -18.86 -52.01
C SER A 145 -6.74 -18.65 -50.73
N GLY A 146 -7.25 -17.83 -49.79
CA GLY A 146 -6.54 -17.44 -48.57
C GLY A 146 -5.35 -16.50 -48.82
N ILE A 147 -5.14 -16.06 -50.07
CA ILE A 147 -4.07 -15.13 -50.47
C ILE A 147 -4.52 -13.70 -50.18
N LEU A 148 -3.56 -12.84 -49.79
CA LEU A 148 -3.80 -11.42 -49.58
C LEU A 148 -3.79 -10.71 -50.94
N GLU A 149 -4.93 -10.15 -51.31
CA GLU A 149 -5.10 -9.38 -52.55
C GLU A 149 -5.31 -7.89 -52.23
N ILE A 150 -4.75 -7.01 -53.05
CA ILE A 150 -4.99 -5.57 -52.94
C ILE A 150 -6.21 -5.24 -53.81
N ILE A 151 -7.30 -4.82 -53.16
CA ILE A 151 -8.54 -4.43 -53.84
C ILE A 151 -8.75 -2.93 -53.69
N SER A 152 -8.87 -2.24 -54.82
CA SER A 152 -9.25 -0.82 -54.84
C SER A 152 -10.70 -0.68 -55.29
N ARG A 153 -11.49 0.16 -54.63
CA ARG A 153 -12.93 0.34 -54.93
C ARG A 153 -13.25 1.80 -55.18
N LEU A 154 -14.04 2.06 -56.20
CA LEU A 154 -14.64 3.35 -56.53
C LEU A 154 -16.15 3.26 -56.34
N ALA A 155 -16.68 4.04 -55.40
CA ALA A 155 -18.11 4.23 -55.21
C ALA A 155 -18.55 5.55 -55.84
N VAL A 156 -19.59 5.54 -56.68
CA VAL A 156 -20.13 6.73 -57.35
C VAL A 156 -21.60 6.91 -57.01
N ALA A 157 -21.96 8.11 -56.56
CA ALA A 157 -23.33 8.49 -56.25
C ALA A 157 -24.03 9.08 -57.48
N VAL A 158 -25.01 8.35 -58.02
CA VAL A 158 -25.86 8.79 -59.14
C VAL A 158 -27.31 8.85 -58.69
N LYS A 159 -27.75 10.03 -58.24
CA LYS A 159 -29.07 10.22 -57.61
C LYS A 159 -29.26 9.25 -56.43
N ARG A 160 -30.18 8.29 -56.54
CA ARG A 160 -30.49 7.28 -55.50
C ARG A 160 -29.63 6.02 -55.62
N ARG A 161 -28.72 5.96 -56.59
CA ARG A 161 -27.97 4.75 -56.93
C ARG A 161 -26.51 4.90 -56.53
N LEU A 162 -26.00 3.89 -55.84
CA LEU A 162 -24.61 3.70 -55.53
C LEU A 162 -24.04 2.70 -56.55
N LEU A 163 -23.15 3.18 -57.42
CA LEU A 163 -22.46 2.36 -58.42
C LEU A 163 -21.04 2.07 -57.95
N LEU A 164 -20.59 0.82 -58.06
CA LEU A 164 -19.31 0.36 -57.53
C LEU A 164 -18.47 -0.28 -58.64
N TRP A 165 -17.21 0.16 -58.73
CA TRP A 165 -16.17 -0.45 -59.54
C TRP A 165 -15.07 -0.96 -58.64
N SER A 166 -14.53 -2.14 -58.95
CA SER A 166 -13.44 -2.78 -58.22
C SER A 166 -12.25 -2.97 -59.15
N TRP A 167 -11.05 -2.73 -58.63
CA TRP A 167 -9.79 -3.14 -59.25
C TRP A 167 -9.20 -4.28 -58.43
N HIS A 168 -8.94 -5.38 -59.12
CA HIS A 168 -8.30 -6.60 -58.62
C HIS A 168 -6.92 -6.69 -59.27
N GLU A 169 -5.84 -6.71 -58.47
CA GLU A 169 -4.45 -6.69 -58.96
C GLU A 169 -4.17 -5.62 -60.04
N ALA A 170 -4.73 -4.41 -59.86
CA ALA A 170 -4.66 -3.26 -60.78
C ALA A 170 -5.48 -3.39 -62.09
N GLU A 171 -6.19 -4.49 -62.31
CA GLU A 171 -7.12 -4.67 -63.42
C GLU A 171 -8.56 -4.29 -63.03
N LEU A 172 -9.25 -3.55 -63.90
CA LEU A 172 -10.64 -3.14 -63.65
C LEU A 172 -11.60 -4.31 -63.88
N GLU A 173 -12.40 -4.62 -62.88
CA GLU A 173 -13.46 -5.62 -62.99
C GLU A 173 -14.55 -5.17 -63.96
N SER A 174 -14.98 -6.07 -64.86
CA SER A 174 -16.02 -5.77 -65.84
C SER A 174 -17.42 -5.65 -65.24
N ASN A 175 -17.65 -6.27 -64.08
CA ASN A 175 -18.92 -6.24 -63.38
C ASN A 175 -19.03 -4.95 -62.53
N VAL A 176 -20.17 -4.27 -62.63
CA VAL A 176 -20.44 -3.04 -61.87
C VAL A 176 -21.62 -3.32 -60.96
N VAL A 177 -21.39 -3.25 -59.65
CA VAL A 177 -22.45 -3.46 -58.66
C VAL A 177 -23.28 -2.18 -58.52
N GLU A 178 -24.60 -2.30 -58.57
CA GLU A 178 -25.56 -1.20 -58.46
C GLU A 178 -26.50 -1.43 -57.28
N ILE A 179 -26.43 -0.55 -56.28
CA ILE A 179 -27.27 -0.59 -55.07
C ILE A 179 -28.20 0.64 -55.08
N THR A 180 -29.50 0.44 -54.87
CA THR A 180 -30.49 1.53 -54.89
C THR A 180 -30.97 1.87 -53.47
N LEU A 181 -30.85 3.13 -53.08
CA LEU A 181 -31.24 3.64 -51.76
C LEU A 181 -32.61 4.34 -51.77
N ALA A 182 -33.13 4.61 -50.57
CA ALA A 182 -34.41 5.29 -50.35
C ALA A 182 -34.41 6.75 -50.86
N GLU A 183 -33.28 7.45 -50.78
CA GLU A 183 -33.12 8.85 -51.16
C GLU A 183 -31.86 9.11 -51.99
N SER A 184 -31.73 10.33 -52.50
CA SER A 184 -30.55 10.73 -53.25
C SER A 184 -29.33 10.87 -52.33
N ILE A 185 -28.23 10.23 -52.71
CA ILE A 185 -26.96 10.29 -51.99
C ILE A 185 -26.34 11.69 -52.17
N ARG A 186 -25.91 12.30 -51.07
CA ARG A 186 -25.22 13.60 -51.04
C ARG A 186 -23.74 13.46 -50.71
N THR A 187 -23.39 12.50 -49.85
CA THR A 187 -22.01 12.21 -49.43
C THR A 187 -21.76 10.71 -49.39
N LEU A 188 -20.49 10.37 -49.63
CA LEU A 188 -19.98 9.02 -49.56
C LEU A 188 -18.71 9.01 -48.70
N THR A 189 -18.65 8.12 -47.73
CA THR A 189 -17.47 7.96 -46.86
C THR A 189 -17.27 6.49 -46.52
N TRP A 190 -16.13 5.93 -46.91
CA TRP A 190 -15.77 4.56 -46.58
C TRP A 190 -15.45 4.42 -45.09
N THR A 191 -16.04 3.44 -44.40
CA THR A 191 -15.71 3.13 -43.00
C THR A 191 -14.66 2.03 -42.92
N SER A 192 -14.83 0.99 -43.76
CA SER A 192 -13.96 -0.16 -43.90
C SER A 192 -13.73 -0.50 -45.37
N ALA A 193 -13.05 -1.61 -45.65
CA ALA A 193 -12.88 -2.11 -47.01
C ALA A 193 -14.21 -2.44 -47.71
N THR A 194 -15.22 -2.85 -46.95
CA THR A 194 -16.51 -3.35 -47.48
C THR A 194 -17.70 -2.47 -47.12
N LYS A 195 -17.58 -1.60 -46.12
CA LYS A 195 -18.69 -0.77 -45.66
C LYS A 195 -18.50 0.69 -46.03
N ILE A 196 -19.58 1.30 -46.51
CA ILE A 196 -19.63 2.70 -46.91
C ILE A 196 -20.86 3.38 -46.30
N ILE A 197 -20.66 4.57 -45.75
CA ILE A 197 -21.74 5.43 -45.27
C ILE A 197 -22.19 6.33 -46.40
N CYS A 198 -23.50 6.32 -46.65
CA CYS A 198 -24.17 7.19 -47.59
C CYS A 198 -24.98 8.25 -46.81
N GLY A 199 -24.55 9.51 -46.90
CA GLY A 199 -25.29 10.62 -46.32
C GLY A 199 -26.41 11.11 -47.25
N MET A 200 -27.62 11.20 -46.72
CA MET A 200 -28.83 11.62 -47.43
C MET A 200 -29.47 12.83 -46.72
N ASN A 201 -30.43 13.47 -47.38
CA ASN A 201 -31.14 14.61 -46.78
C ASN A 201 -31.96 14.20 -45.55
N SER A 202 -32.47 12.96 -45.47
CA SER A 202 -33.18 12.46 -44.28
C SER A 202 -32.30 11.89 -43.18
N GLY A 203 -31.09 11.40 -43.47
CA GLY A 203 -30.22 10.77 -42.47
C GLY A 203 -29.03 10.06 -43.10
N TYR A 204 -28.52 9.03 -42.42
CA TYR A 204 -27.39 8.22 -42.89
C TYR A 204 -27.79 6.74 -42.99
N VAL A 205 -27.26 6.07 -44.00
CA VAL A 205 -27.29 4.61 -44.10
C VAL A 205 -25.87 4.08 -44.23
N ILE A 206 -25.62 2.91 -43.64
CA ILE A 206 -24.42 2.12 -43.90
C ILE A 206 -24.77 1.01 -44.89
N VAL A 207 -23.93 0.85 -45.90
CA VAL A 207 -24.11 -0.15 -46.95
C VAL A 207 -22.90 -1.08 -46.93
N ASP A 208 -23.13 -2.37 -46.79
CA ASP A 208 -22.10 -3.37 -47.06
C ASP A 208 -22.09 -3.69 -48.55
N VAL A 209 -20.99 -3.35 -49.22
CA VAL A 209 -20.88 -3.45 -50.68
C VAL A 209 -20.74 -4.88 -51.18
N LEU A 210 -20.42 -5.84 -50.30
CA LEU A 210 -20.32 -7.25 -50.65
C LEU A 210 -21.67 -7.95 -50.49
N THR A 211 -22.34 -7.76 -49.34
CA THR A 211 -23.66 -8.38 -49.08
C THR A 211 -24.82 -7.60 -49.68
N GLN A 212 -24.59 -6.34 -50.06
CA GLN A 212 -25.60 -5.37 -50.50
C GLN A 212 -26.66 -5.06 -49.43
N GLU A 213 -26.37 -5.37 -48.16
CA GLU A 213 -27.23 -5.03 -47.04
C GLU A 213 -27.15 -3.52 -46.75
N ILE A 214 -28.31 -2.94 -46.45
CA ILE A 214 -28.48 -1.51 -46.15
C ILE A 214 -29.08 -1.40 -44.75
N GLU A 215 -28.38 -0.71 -43.87
CA GLU A 215 -28.84 -0.47 -42.49
C GLU A 215 -28.95 1.04 -42.23
N ASP A 216 -30.07 1.47 -41.63
CA ASP A 216 -30.27 2.86 -41.20
C ASP A 216 -29.48 3.14 -39.92
N ILE A 217 -28.75 4.27 -39.88
CA ILE A 217 -28.04 4.71 -38.68
C ILE A 217 -29.01 5.51 -37.80
N VAL A 218 -29.38 4.93 -36.65
CA VAL A 218 -30.26 5.58 -35.68
C VAL A 218 -29.47 6.58 -34.83
N GLY A 219 -29.93 7.83 -34.81
CA GLY A 219 -29.25 8.93 -34.14
C GLY A 219 -30.19 10.02 -33.65
N PRO A 220 -29.70 10.90 -32.76
CA PRO A 220 -30.48 12.00 -32.23
C PRO A 220 -30.81 13.07 -33.30
N GLY A 221 -31.99 13.67 -33.21
CA GLY A 221 -32.40 14.80 -34.05
C GLY A 221 -32.44 14.46 -35.54
N ALA A 222 -31.86 15.33 -36.38
CA ALA A 222 -31.87 15.21 -37.84
C ALA A 222 -31.02 14.04 -38.38
N ILE A 223 -30.21 13.37 -37.52
CA ILE A 223 -29.33 12.27 -37.92
C ILE A 223 -30.10 10.95 -38.09
N GLY A 224 -31.09 10.67 -37.24
CA GLY A 224 -31.80 9.38 -37.18
C GLY A 224 -33.04 9.23 -38.07
N GLY A 225 -33.23 10.09 -39.07
CA GLY A 225 -34.38 10.02 -39.97
C GLY A 225 -35.75 10.24 -39.29
N ALA A 226 -36.83 10.04 -40.05
CA ALA A 226 -38.21 10.27 -39.59
C ALA A 226 -38.64 9.37 -38.41
N ALA A 227 -37.96 8.24 -38.18
CA ALA A 227 -38.22 7.33 -37.06
C ALA A 227 -37.60 7.82 -35.73
N GLY A 228 -36.52 8.61 -35.77
CA GLY A 228 -35.88 9.20 -34.58
C GLY A 228 -36.72 10.29 -33.88
N ALA A 229 -37.84 10.70 -34.47
CA ALA A 229 -38.77 11.68 -33.91
C ALA A 229 -39.83 11.07 -32.95
N GLN A 230 -39.83 9.75 -32.72
CA GLN A 230 -40.76 9.11 -31.79
C GLN A 230 -40.21 9.05 -30.36
N GLY A 231 -40.14 10.21 -29.70
CA GLY A 231 -39.70 10.30 -28.30
C GLY A 231 -40.30 11.44 -27.47
N GLY A 232 -41.28 12.18 -28.00
CA GLY A 232 -41.90 13.30 -27.29
C GLY A 232 -43.38 13.45 -27.62
N ARG A 233 -44.26 12.87 -26.80
CA ARG A 233 -45.69 13.16 -26.77
C ARG A 233 -45.93 14.54 -26.13
N PHE A 234 -45.47 15.61 -26.78
CA PHE A 234 -46.02 16.97 -26.58
C PHE A 234 -45.50 17.89 -27.69
N GLY A 235 -46.40 18.44 -28.50
CA GLY A 235 -46.05 19.49 -29.44
C GLY A 235 -45.65 20.75 -28.68
N SER A 236 -44.36 21.12 -28.72
CA SER A 236 -43.86 22.46 -28.40
C SER A 236 -42.40 22.60 -28.81
N VAL A 237 -42.16 23.32 -29.90
CA VAL A 237 -41.01 24.20 -30.15
C VAL A 237 -39.61 23.59 -29.91
N GLY A 238 -39.17 22.69 -30.80
CA GLY A 238 -37.77 22.29 -30.95
C GLY A 238 -37.30 22.52 -32.38
N SER A 239 -36.64 23.66 -32.61
CA SER A 239 -35.82 24.04 -33.78
C SER A 239 -36.16 23.40 -35.15
N THR A 240 -37.42 23.45 -35.56
CA THR A 240 -37.66 23.75 -36.96
C THR A 240 -37.10 25.15 -37.16
N SER A 241 -36.13 25.29 -38.06
CA SER A 241 -35.84 26.57 -38.67
C SER A 241 -37.15 27.18 -39.15
N MET A 242 -37.72 28.10 -38.37
CA MET A 242 -38.73 29.04 -38.85
C MET A 242 -38.05 29.89 -39.92
N GLY A 243 -38.07 29.38 -41.14
CA GLY A 243 -37.49 29.97 -42.32
C GLY A 243 -38.11 29.30 -43.54
N TYR A 244 -39.23 29.86 -44.00
CA TYR A 244 -39.71 29.78 -45.38
C TYR A 244 -39.78 28.37 -46.02
N MET A 245 -40.89 27.65 -45.81
CA MET A 245 -41.32 26.53 -46.68
C MET A 245 -41.80 27.00 -48.07
N GLY A 246 -41.15 28.01 -48.67
CA GLY A 246 -41.61 28.64 -49.92
C GLY A 246 -40.54 29.30 -50.79
N LEU A 247 -39.27 29.34 -50.38
CA LEU A 247 -38.17 29.84 -51.21
C LEU A 247 -36.91 29.03 -50.89
N GLY A 248 -36.66 27.97 -51.66
CA GLY A 248 -35.34 27.32 -51.86
C GLY A 248 -34.35 27.34 -50.68
N GLY A 249 -34.78 26.95 -49.48
CA GLY A 249 -33.91 26.89 -48.30
C GLY A 249 -32.74 25.92 -48.53
N TYR A 250 -31.52 26.43 -48.39
CA TYR A 250 -30.29 25.63 -48.46
C TYR A 250 -30.29 24.59 -47.33
N ILE A 251 -30.33 23.31 -47.70
CA ILE A 251 -30.21 22.19 -46.76
C ILE A 251 -28.72 21.86 -46.66
N PRO A 252 -28.09 22.00 -45.47
CA PRO A 252 -26.69 21.65 -45.27
C PRO A 252 -26.40 20.20 -45.69
N LYS A 253 -25.23 19.98 -46.28
CA LYS A 253 -24.80 18.66 -46.73
C LYS A 253 -24.53 17.76 -45.51
N PRO A 254 -25.01 16.51 -45.46
CA PRO A 254 -24.64 15.57 -44.39
C PRO A 254 -23.16 15.22 -44.50
N LEU A 255 -22.37 15.37 -43.43
CA LEU A 255 -20.94 15.13 -43.42
C LEU A 255 -20.57 13.94 -42.53
N ALA A 256 -19.58 13.17 -42.97
CA ALA A 256 -19.01 12.06 -42.21
C ALA A 256 -17.47 12.10 -42.31
N THR A 257 -16.78 11.75 -41.24
CA THR A 257 -15.32 11.61 -41.23
C THR A 257 -14.88 10.48 -40.30
N LYS A 258 -13.73 9.87 -40.63
CA LYS A 258 -13.14 8.79 -39.85
C LYS A 258 -12.20 9.35 -38.79
N LEU A 259 -12.34 8.89 -37.56
CA LEU A 259 -11.50 9.23 -36.42
C LEU A 259 -10.46 8.12 -36.16
N ALA A 260 -9.79 8.17 -35.01
CA ALA A 260 -8.92 7.09 -34.54
C ALA A 260 -9.74 5.84 -34.14
N GLU A 261 -9.05 4.71 -34.01
CA GLU A 261 -9.57 3.47 -33.40
C GLU A 261 -10.82 2.83 -34.06
N GLY A 262 -11.16 3.24 -35.29
CA GLY A 262 -12.34 2.73 -36.00
C GLY A 262 -13.63 3.47 -35.66
N GLU A 263 -13.54 4.58 -34.92
CA GLU A 263 -14.64 5.50 -34.70
C GLU A 263 -14.88 6.41 -35.93
N MET A 264 -16.11 6.87 -36.08
CA MET A 264 -16.51 7.82 -37.13
C MET A 264 -17.36 8.92 -36.50
N LEU A 265 -17.24 10.14 -37.03
CA LEU A 265 -18.07 11.27 -36.66
C LEU A 265 -19.04 11.59 -37.80
N LEU A 266 -20.34 11.54 -37.50
CA LEU A 266 -21.40 12.04 -38.37
C LEU A 266 -21.85 13.41 -37.91
N THR A 267 -22.03 14.35 -38.83
CA THR A 267 -22.59 15.68 -38.53
C THR A 267 -23.65 16.07 -39.53
N LYS A 268 -24.78 16.57 -39.04
CA LYS A 268 -25.85 17.09 -39.89
C LYS A 268 -26.50 18.26 -39.18
N ASP A 269 -26.52 19.40 -39.86
CA ASP A 269 -26.83 20.69 -39.27
C ASP A 269 -25.91 20.97 -38.07
N ILE A 270 -26.48 21.14 -36.88
CA ILE A 270 -25.75 21.34 -35.61
C ILE A 270 -25.70 20.09 -34.75
N ASN A 271 -26.22 18.96 -35.23
CA ASN A 271 -26.18 17.69 -34.51
C ASN A 271 -24.94 16.91 -34.92
N SER A 272 -24.33 16.21 -33.97
CA SER A 272 -23.28 15.23 -34.24
C SER A 272 -23.57 13.88 -33.59
N LEU A 273 -23.04 12.81 -34.16
CA LEU A 273 -23.11 11.46 -33.61
C LEU A 273 -21.77 10.75 -33.83
N PHE A 274 -21.20 10.21 -32.76
CA PHE A 274 -20.09 9.27 -32.83
C PHE A 274 -20.64 7.87 -33.06
N ILE A 275 -20.06 7.15 -34.00
CA ILE A 275 -20.45 5.78 -34.33
C ILE A 275 -19.21 4.90 -34.51
N THR A 276 -19.37 3.59 -34.36
CA THR A 276 -18.34 2.63 -34.71
C THR A 276 -18.27 2.40 -36.23
N SER A 277 -17.24 1.71 -36.72
CA SER A 277 -17.10 1.33 -38.13
C SER A 277 -18.26 0.48 -38.68
N GLU A 278 -19.02 -0.15 -37.78
CA GLU A 278 -20.20 -0.95 -38.08
C GLU A 278 -21.49 -0.12 -38.12
N GLY A 279 -21.43 1.19 -37.83
CA GLY A 279 -22.60 2.07 -37.85
C GLY A 279 -23.39 2.14 -36.54
N LYS A 280 -22.87 1.58 -35.45
CA LYS A 280 -23.53 1.61 -34.13
C LYS A 280 -23.23 2.91 -33.38
N PRO A 281 -24.22 3.55 -32.73
CA PRO A 281 -24.00 4.79 -32.00
C PRO A 281 -23.17 4.57 -30.72
N GLU A 282 -22.26 5.50 -30.46
CA GLU A 282 -21.48 5.54 -29.23
C GLU A 282 -22.09 6.45 -28.17
N SER A 283 -21.82 6.14 -26.90
CA SER A 283 -22.30 6.92 -25.74
C SER A 283 -21.51 8.22 -25.48
N LYS A 284 -20.91 8.81 -26.52
CA LYS A 284 -20.23 10.12 -26.46
C LYS A 284 -21.25 11.25 -26.60
N ARG A 285 -20.94 12.40 -26.00
CA ARG A 285 -21.80 13.60 -26.10
C ARG A 285 -21.70 14.24 -27.48
N GLN A 286 -22.72 14.99 -27.85
CA GLN A 286 -22.68 15.76 -29.09
C GLN A 286 -21.73 16.95 -28.97
N ILE A 287 -21.06 17.28 -30.08
CA ILE A 287 -20.24 18.48 -30.20
C ILE A 287 -21.19 19.69 -30.27
N PRO A 288 -21.01 20.71 -29.41
CA PRO A 288 -21.87 21.88 -29.38
C PRO A 288 -21.50 22.84 -30.53
N TRP A 289 -21.92 22.53 -31.76
CA TRP A 289 -21.69 23.38 -32.92
C TRP A 289 -22.46 24.70 -32.80
N GLN A 290 -21.77 25.84 -32.94
CA GLN A 290 -22.41 27.16 -32.97
C GLN A 290 -23.17 27.41 -34.29
N ALA A 291 -22.71 26.78 -35.37
CA ALA A 291 -23.35 26.75 -36.67
C ALA A 291 -22.98 25.45 -37.40
N ALA A 292 -23.77 25.06 -38.39
CA ALA A 292 -23.50 23.88 -39.19
C ALA A 292 -22.15 24.01 -39.93
N PRO A 293 -21.21 23.07 -39.74
CA PRO A 293 -19.96 23.07 -40.48
C PRO A 293 -20.20 22.75 -41.96
N ASP A 294 -19.37 23.32 -42.83
CA ASP A 294 -19.38 23.07 -44.28
C ASP A 294 -18.52 21.85 -44.65
N ALA A 295 -17.47 21.60 -43.86
CA ALA A 295 -16.65 20.40 -43.93
C ALA A 295 -16.18 19.97 -42.53
N ILE A 296 -15.98 18.68 -42.34
CA ILE A 296 -15.35 18.11 -41.14
C ILE A 296 -14.21 17.19 -41.54
N GLY A 297 -13.25 17.02 -40.64
CA GLY A 297 -12.09 16.18 -40.87
C GLY A 297 -11.40 15.77 -39.59
N TYR A 298 -10.39 14.92 -39.73
CA TYR A 298 -9.60 14.42 -38.63
C TYR A 298 -8.12 14.51 -38.99
N SER A 299 -7.35 15.18 -38.14
CA SER A 299 -5.89 15.19 -38.21
C SER A 299 -5.42 14.77 -36.83
N TYR A 300 -4.97 13.53 -36.70
CA TYR A 300 -4.65 12.91 -35.42
C TYR A 300 -3.82 13.87 -34.52
N PRO A 301 -4.23 14.11 -33.25
CA PRO A 301 -5.42 13.58 -32.57
C PRO A 301 -6.67 14.49 -32.62
N TYR A 302 -6.73 15.52 -33.49
CA TYR A 302 -7.76 16.57 -33.48
C TYR A 302 -8.91 16.37 -34.47
N ILE A 303 -10.11 16.82 -34.06
CA ILE A 303 -11.26 17.02 -34.94
C ILE A 303 -11.18 18.42 -35.54
N LEU A 304 -11.40 18.51 -36.85
CA LEU A 304 -11.37 19.74 -37.62
C LEU A 304 -12.77 20.03 -38.16
N ALA A 305 -13.23 21.28 -38.01
CA ALA A 305 -14.49 21.73 -38.57
C ALA A 305 -14.32 23.06 -39.28
N LEU A 306 -14.62 23.07 -40.57
CA LEU A 306 -14.61 24.27 -41.38
C LEU A 306 -15.99 24.92 -41.34
N GLN A 307 -16.06 26.15 -40.85
CA GLN A 307 -17.28 26.95 -40.83
C GLN A 307 -17.64 27.43 -42.26
N PRO A 308 -18.90 27.82 -42.51
CA PRO A 308 -19.31 28.31 -43.83
C PRO A 308 -18.38 29.40 -44.38
N PRO A 309 -18.17 29.48 -45.70
CA PRO A 309 -17.19 30.39 -46.33
C PRO A 309 -17.37 31.87 -45.96
N SER A 310 -18.60 32.28 -45.60
CA SER A 310 -18.93 33.62 -45.11
C SER A 310 -18.26 33.99 -43.79
N LYS A 311 -17.99 32.99 -42.94
CA LYS A 311 -17.20 33.14 -41.71
C LYS A 311 -15.71 32.91 -41.98
N GLY A 312 -15.37 31.90 -42.79
CA GLY A 312 -13.99 31.57 -43.14
C GLY A 312 -13.16 31.21 -41.90
N ILE A 313 -13.64 30.28 -41.08
CA ILE A 313 -12.99 29.88 -39.82
C ILE A 313 -12.82 28.37 -39.81
N LEU A 314 -11.62 27.90 -39.51
CA LEU A 314 -11.33 26.51 -39.16
C LEU A 314 -11.26 26.38 -37.64
N GLU A 315 -12.09 25.51 -37.08
CA GLU A 315 -12.13 25.18 -35.66
C GLU A 315 -11.39 23.86 -35.42
N VAL A 316 -10.49 23.85 -34.44
CA VAL A 316 -9.74 22.67 -34.01
C VAL A 316 -10.26 22.25 -32.64
N ARG A 317 -10.73 21.01 -32.52
CA ARG A 317 -11.35 20.49 -31.29
C ARG A 317 -10.67 19.23 -30.78
N ASN A 318 -10.72 19.06 -29.47
CA ASN A 318 -10.37 17.81 -28.81
C ASN A 318 -11.51 16.79 -28.98
N PRO A 319 -11.26 15.57 -29.48
CA PRO A 319 -12.30 14.53 -29.62
C PRO A 319 -12.85 14.01 -28.29
N GLU A 320 -12.08 14.05 -27.20
CA GLU A 320 -12.48 13.50 -25.90
C GLU A 320 -13.23 14.54 -25.05
N THR A 321 -12.65 15.74 -24.88
CA THR A 321 -13.27 16.81 -24.07
C THR A 321 -14.29 17.63 -24.88
N LEU A 322 -14.30 17.50 -26.21
CA LEU A 322 -15.14 18.25 -27.16
C LEU A 322 -14.89 19.77 -27.15
N SER A 323 -13.84 20.23 -26.47
CA SER A 323 -13.52 21.64 -26.31
C SER A 323 -12.91 22.23 -27.59
N LEU A 324 -13.11 23.55 -27.75
CA LEU A 324 -12.47 24.32 -28.82
C LEU A 324 -11.04 24.70 -28.39
N LEU A 325 -10.05 24.11 -29.04
CA LEU A 325 -8.63 24.31 -28.73
C LEU A 325 -8.05 25.51 -29.49
N GLN A 326 -8.33 25.58 -30.80
CA GLN A 326 -7.79 26.62 -31.70
C GLN A 326 -8.85 27.08 -32.71
N THR A 327 -8.76 28.36 -33.09
CA THR A 327 -9.54 28.97 -34.17
C THR A 327 -8.57 29.60 -35.17
N ILE A 328 -8.68 29.24 -36.46
CA ILE A 328 -7.82 29.75 -37.54
C ILE A 328 -8.68 30.44 -38.59
N THR A 329 -8.40 31.71 -38.87
CA THR A 329 -9.13 32.48 -39.87
C THR A 329 -8.58 32.21 -41.28
N LEU A 330 -9.42 31.65 -42.15
CA LEU A 330 -9.14 31.27 -43.53
C LEU A 330 -10.24 31.85 -44.44
N PRO A 331 -10.06 33.07 -44.99
CA PRO A 331 -11.10 33.77 -45.73
C PRO A 331 -11.63 32.96 -46.92
N ASN A 332 -12.96 32.85 -47.04
CA ASN A 332 -13.64 32.13 -48.13
C ASN A 332 -13.22 30.65 -48.29
N ALA A 333 -12.64 30.03 -47.27
CA ALA A 333 -12.34 28.60 -47.30
C ALA A 333 -13.65 27.80 -47.39
N SER A 334 -13.68 26.82 -48.30
CA SER A 334 -14.87 26.01 -48.60
C SER A 334 -14.61 24.51 -48.63
N GLN A 335 -13.35 24.07 -48.65
CA GLN A 335 -13.01 22.65 -48.73
C GLN A 335 -11.79 22.31 -47.85
N MET A 336 -11.77 21.07 -47.38
CA MET A 336 -10.61 20.45 -46.72
C MET A 336 -10.21 19.19 -47.47
N HIS A 337 -8.90 18.99 -47.66
CA HIS A 337 -8.36 17.81 -48.31
C HIS A 337 -7.28 17.16 -47.45
N PHE A 338 -7.48 15.88 -47.15
CA PHE A 338 -6.56 15.05 -46.39
C PHE A 338 -5.78 14.16 -47.37
N PRO A 339 -4.45 14.27 -47.44
CA PRO A 339 -3.63 13.31 -48.17
C PRO A 339 -3.90 11.89 -47.63
N PRO A 340 -3.89 10.86 -48.51
CA PRO A 340 -4.04 9.49 -48.06
C PRO A 340 -2.93 9.14 -47.04
N PRO A 341 -3.24 8.39 -45.97
CA PRO A 341 -2.31 8.14 -44.89
C PRO A 341 -1.09 7.35 -45.39
N ASN A 342 0.11 7.85 -45.07
CA ASN A 342 1.36 7.17 -45.36
C ASN A 342 1.69 6.21 -44.20
N VAL A 343 1.27 4.94 -44.31
CA VAL A 343 1.75 3.75 -43.55
C VAL A 343 1.66 3.77 -42.00
N SER A 344 1.43 4.90 -41.32
CA SER A 344 1.37 5.01 -39.84
C SER A 344 0.21 5.89 -39.34
N LEU A 345 -0.46 5.44 -38.27
CA LEU A 345 -1.54 6.17 -37.57
C LEU A 345 -1.07 7.53 -37.03
N ALA A 346 0.18 7.63 -36.57
CA ALA A 346 0.80 8.86 -36.07
C ALA A 346 0.90 10.00 -37.12
N HIS A 347 0.72 9.68 -38.41
CA HIS A 347 0.74 10.64 -39.52
C HIS A 347 -0.64 10.80 -40.18
N ALA A 348 -1.69 10.20 -39.60
CA ALA A 348 -3.04 10.24 -40.17
C ALA A 348 -3.59 11.68 -40.19
N GLY A 349 -3.78 12.20 -41.41
CA GLY A 349 -4.30 13.56 -41.63
C GLY A 349 -3.27 14.68 -41.44
N LYS A 350 -2.00 14.37 -41.15
CA LYS A 350 -0.92 15.37 -41.07
C LYS A 350 -0.66 15.99 -42.44
N GLY A 351 -0.42 17.30 -42.47
CA GLY A 351 -0.20 18.04 -43.73
C GLY A 351 -1.45 18.16 -44.59
N PHE A 352 -2.63 18.22 -43.97
CA PHE A 352 -3.87 18.50 -44.68
C PHE A 352 -3.88 19.91 -45.28
N HIS A 353 -4.75 20.09 -46.28
CA HIS A 353 -4.87 21.35 -47.00
C HIS A 353 -6.27 21.91 -46.82
N VAL A 354 -6.34 23.24 -46.66
CA VAL A 354 -7.61 23.96 -46.70
C VAL A 354 -7.63 24.80 -47.96
N VAL A 355 -8.78 24.84 -48.63
CA VAL A 355 -8.91 25.45 -49.96
C VAL A 355 -10.05 26.45 -49.97
N SER A 356 -9.77 27.63 -50.53
CA SER A 356 -10.75 28.61 -50.98
C SER A 356 -10.76 28.66 -52.51
N ASP A 357 -11.64 29.48 -53.09
CA ASP A 357 -11.72 29.63 -54.54
C ASP A 357 -10.45 30.23 -55.19
N ARG A 358 -9.54 30.80 -54.39
CA ARG A 358 -8.32 31.47 -54.87
C ARG A 358 -7.03 31.09 -54.14
N CYS A 359 -7.11 30.50 -52.95
CA CYS A 359 -5.95 30.19 -52.13
C CYS A 359 -6.01 28.77 -51.58
N ILE A 360 -4.87 28.08 -51.59
CA ILE A 360 -4.66 26.80 -50.93
C ILE A 360 -3.69 27.05 -49.78
N TRP A 361 -4.11 26.69 -48.57
CA TRP A 361 -3.27 26.70 -47.38
C TRP A 361 -2.78 25.28 -47.08
N GLY A 362 -1.47 25.13 -46.90
CA GLY A 362 -0.88 23.96 -46.26
C GLY A 362 -0.91 24.16 -44.75
N MET A 363 -1.44 23.18 -44.02
CA MET A 363 -1.54 23.24 -42.56
C MET A 363 -0.33 22.56 -41.93
N GLY A 364 0.58 23.37 -41.39
CA GLY A 364 1.75 22.88 -40.65
C GLY A 364 1.36 22.54 -39.20
N THR A 365 1.79 21.37 -38.72
CA THR A 365 1.62 20.96 -37.32
C THR A 365 2.74 21.52 -36.46
N THR A 366 2.43 22.05 -35.29
CA THR A 366 3.44 22.28 -34.24
C THR A 366 3.83 20.97 -33.57
N ASP A 367 5.00 20.93 -32.95
CA ASP A 367 5.43 19.79 -32.16
C ASP A 367 4.50 19.54 -30.96
N TYR A 368 4.26 18.28 -30.58
CA TYR A 368 3.30 17.95 -29.53
C TYR A 368 3.80 18.34 -28.14
N ASP A 369 5.12 18.27 -27.89
CA ASP A 369 5.70 18.71 -26.62
C ASP A 369 5.42 20.21 -26.40
N THR A 370 5.64 21.04 -27.42
CA THR A 370 5.35 22.49 -27.37
C THR A 370 3.87 22.78 -27.16
N GLN A 371 2.98 21.97 -27.76
CA GLN A 371 1.54 22.12 -27.57
C GLN A 371 1.12 21.80 -26.12
N VAL A 372 1.72 20.79 -25.50
CA VAL A 372 1.49 20.46 -24.10
C VAL A 372 2.00 21.59 -23.19
N ASP A 373 3.20 22.11 -23.45
CA ASP A 373 3.76 23.24 -22.69
C ASP A 373 2.84 24.48 -22.76
N GLU A 374 2.33 24.82 -23.96
CA GLU A 374 1.42 25.95 -24.15
C GLU A 374 0.08 25.76 -23.38
N LEU A 375 -0.43 24.53 -23.30
CA LEU A 375 -1.64 24.23 -22.51
C LEU A 375 -1.37 24.34 -21.02
N VAL A 376 -0.20 23.88 -20.55
CA VAL A 376 0.24 23.96 -19.16
C VAL A 376 0.44 25.42 -18.74
N GLU A 377 1.13 26.23 -19.53
CA GLU A 377 1.34 27.67 -19.29
C GLU A 377 0.02 28.45 -19.19
N LYS A 378 -0.99 28.06 -19.98
CA LYS A 378 -2.34 28.65 -19.94
C LYS A 378 -3.21 28.10 -18.80
N GLY A 379 -2.68 27.17 -18.01
CA GLY A 379 -3.38 26.48 -16.92
C GLY A 379 -4.47 25.52 -17.39
N LEU A 380 -4.57 25.19 -18.67
CA LEU A 380 -5.59 24.29 -19.23
C LEU A 380 -5.20 22.82 -19.04
N TYR A 381 -5.02 22.41 -17.78
CA TYR A 381 -4.47 21.09 -17.44
C TYR A 381 -5.35 19.91 -17.87
N ASP A 382 -6.68 20.05 -17.84
CA ASP A 382 -7.58 18.98 -18.30
C ASP A 382 -7.37 18.66 -19.79
N GLU A 383 -7.11 19.67 -20.60
CA GLU A 383 -6.81 19.51 -22.03
C GLU A 383 -5.41 18.96 -22.25
N ALA A 384 -4.43 19.40 -21.47
CA ALA A 384 -3.07 18.87 -21.52
C ALA A 384 -3.04 17.37 -21.16
N ILE A 385 -3.74 16.96 -20.09
CA ILE A 385 -3.84 15.55 -19.69
C ILE A 385 -4.57 14.73 -20.76
N SER A 386 -5.67 15.26 -21.31
CA SER A 386 -6.39 14.58 -22.40
C SER A 386 -5.51 14.39 -23.63
N LEU A 387 -4.75 15.42 -24.02
CA LEU A 387 -3.82 15.35 -25.15
C LEU A 387 -2.71 14.32 -24.90
N LEU A 388 -2.09 14.33 -23.73
CA LEU A 388 -1.06 13.37 -23.33
C LEU A 388 -1.59 11.93 -23.36
N ASN A 389 -2.84 11.68 -22.92
CA ASN A 389 -3.45 10.36 -22.96
C ASN A 389 -3.74 9.87 -24.39
N MET A 390 -4.14 10.76 -25.30
CA MET A 390 -4.46 10.42 -26.69
C MET A 390 -3.21 10.14 -27.54
N LEU A 391 -2.07 10.75 -27.21
CA LEU A 391 -0.84 10.62 -27.96
C LEU A 391 -0.10 9.31 -27.66
N GLU A 392 0.44 8.68 -28.70
CA GLU A 392 1.34 7.52 -28.57
C GLU A 392 2.68 7.92 -27.92
N ASP A 393 3.26 7.02 -27.13
CA ASP A 393 4.48 7.28 -26.33
C ASP A 393 5.69 7.67 -27.20
N ALA A 394 5.74 7.20 -28.45
CA ALA A 394 6.82 7.51 -29.40
C ALA A 394 6.83 8.97 -29.89
N LEU A 395 5.72 9.71 -29.69
CA LEU A 395 5.56 11.09 -30.17
C LEU A 395 5.91 12.14 -29.12
N LEU A 396 6.20 11.73 -27.88
CA LEU A 396 6.42 12.61 -26.74
C LEU A 396 7.71 12.25 -26.03
N ARG A 397 8.36 13.25 -25.44
CA ARG A 397 9.49 13.03 -24.53
C ARG A 397 8.95 12.76 -23.13
N ASN A 398 9.30 11.61 -22.54
CA ASN A 398 8.94 11.23 -21.17
C ASN A 398 7.45 11.45 -20.84
N LYS A 399 6.55 10.83 -21.62
CA LYS A 399 5.08 11.00 -21.46
C LYS A 399 4.59 10.78 -20.03
N GLU A 400 5.06 9.72 -19.36
CA GLU A 400 4.64 9.40 -17.98
C GLU A 400 5.01 10.52 -17.00
N GLU A 401 6.24 11.03 -17.10
CA GLU A 401 6.74 12.13 -16.26
C GLU A 401 5.98 13.43 -16.52
N ARG A 402 5.75 13.78 -17.80
CA ARG A 402 4.98 14.98 -18.18
C ARG A 402 3.52 14.90 -17.73
N LEU A 403 2.91 13.73 -17.85
CA LEU A 403 1.54 13.48 -17.38
C LEU A 403 1.45 13.62 -15.87
N ARG A 404 2.40 13.04 -15.14
CA ARG A 404 2.52 13.17 -13.69
C ARG A 404 2.65 14.63 -13.27
N GLU A 405 3.60 15.36 -13.87
CA GLU A 405 3.83 16.78 -13.57
C GLU A 405 2.59 17.64 -13.86
N THR A 406 1.94 17.42 -15.00
CA THR A 406 0.71 18.13 -15.37
C THR A 406 -0.43 17.86 -14.38
N LYS A 407 -0.56 16.63 -13.86
CA LYS A 407 -1.54 16.28 -12.83
C LYS A 407 -1.22 16.94 -11.48
N ILE A 408 0.06 17.05 -11.11
CA ILE A 408 0.48 17.76 -9.90
C ILE A 408 0.13 19.26 -10.00
N LEU A 409 0.41 19.90 -11.14
CA LEU A 409 0.04 21.30 -11.38
C LEU A 409 -1.48 21.51 -11.35
N LYS A 410 -2.26 20.56 -11.88
CA LYS A 410 -3.73 20.57 -11.77
C LYS A 410 -4.19 20.49 -10.32
N ALA A 411 -3.58 19.62 -9.52
CA ALA A 411 -3.91 19.47 -8.10
C ALA A 411 -3.57 20.74 -7.31
N GLN A 412 -2.42 21.39 -7.58
CA GLN A 412 -2.08 22.69 -7.01
C GLN A 412 -3.15 23.75 -7.34
N ARG A 413 -3.57 23.85 -8.61
CA ARG A 413 -4.64 24.78 -9.00
C ARG A 413 -5.99 24.48 -8.35
N LEU A 414 -6.31 23.22 -8.06
CA LEU A 414 -7.51 22.84 -7.32
C LEU A 414 -7.39 23.19 -5.82
N PHE A 415 -6.19 23.06 -5.27
CA PHE A 415 -5.86 23.49 -3.92
C PHE A 415 -6.08 25.00 -3.73
N ASP A 416 -5.59 25.82 -4.67
CA ASP A 416 -5.81 27.27 -4.67
C ASP A 416 -7.31 27.64 -4.79
N GLN A 417 -8.09 26.80 -5.46
CA GLN A 417 -9.56 26.93 -5.56
C GLN A 417 -10.31 26.44 -4.31
N ARG A 418 -9.60 26.13 -3.22
CA ARG A 418 -10.13 25.60 -1.95
C ARG A 418 -10.81 24.24 -2.07
N LYS A 419 -10.52 23.48 -3.14
CA LYS A 419 -11.02 22.12 -3.34
C LYS A 419 -10.01 21.11 -2.84
N TYR A 420 -9.77 21.14 -1.52
CA TYR A 420 -8.68 20.37 -0.90
C TYR A 420 -8.82 18.87 -1.11
N ARG A 421 -10.02 18.31 -0.99
CA ARG A 421 -10.27 16.89 -1.21
C ARG A 421 -9.92 16.45 -2.64
N ASP A 422 -10.47 17.15 -3.65
CA ASP A 422 -10.20 16.85 -5.06
C ASP A 422 -8.69 16.99 -5.39
N ALA A 423 -7.99 17.95 -4.77
CA ALA A 423 -6.56 18.14 -4.92
C ALA A 423 -5.75 16.99 -4.30
N ILE A 424 -6.07 16.61 -3.06
CA ILE A 424 -5.40 15.53 -2.33
C ILE A 424 -5.64 14.17 -2.99
N ASP A 425 -6.85 13.91 -3.50
CA ASP A 425 -7.16 12.69 -4.25
C ASP A 425 -6.25 12.56 -5.49
N ILE A 426 -5.95 13.66 -6.19
CA ILE A 426 -5.00 13.67 -7.31
C ILE A 426 -3.56 13.50 -6.84
N PHE A 427 -3.15 14.15 -5.73
CA PHE A 427 -1.81 13.96 -5.17
C PHE A 427 -1.54 12.52 -4.70
N LEU A 428 -2.59 11.81 -4.27
CA LEU A 428 -2.57 10.42 -3.81
C LEU A 428 -2.67 9.37 -4.93
N ALA A 429 -3.12 9.76 -6.12
CA ALA A 429 -3.32 8.82 -7.23
C ALA A 429 -2.04 8.02 -7.53
N GLU A 430 -2.16 6.72 -7.81
CA GLU A 430 -1.02 5.80 -7.93
C GLU A 430 -0.02 6.20 -9.02
N ASP A 431 -0.50 6.82 -10.08
CA ASP A 431 0.27 7.32 -11.22
C ASP A 431 0.84 8.73 -11.00
N VAL A 432 0.43 9.41 -9.91
CA VAL A 432 0.92 10.74 -9.54
C VAL A 432 1.86 10.67 -8.35
N GLN A 433 1.43 10.06 -7.24
CA GLN A 433 2.19 9.92 -5.99
C GLN A 433 3.08 11.14 -5.70
N ALA A 434 2.47 12.30 -5.45
CA ALA A 434 3.21 13.56 -5.38
C ALA A 434 4.28 13.55 -4.26
N PRO A 435 5.44 14.21 -4.47
CA PRO A 435 6.45 14.36 -3.44
C PRO A 435 5.90 15.10 -2.20
N PRO A 436 6.13 14.60 -0.97
CA PRO A 436 5.60 15.21 0.24
C PRO A 436 6.02 16.67 0.43
N GLU A 437 7.29 17.00 0.16
CA GLU A 437 7.82 18.36 0.25
C GLU A 437 7.01 19.37 -0.57
N ARG A 438 6.62 18.98 -1.80
CA ARG A 438 5.89 19.86 -2.72
C ARG A 438 4.46 20.12 -2.26
N VAL A 439 3.83 19.15 -1.61
CA VAL A 439 2.47 19.30 -1.07
C VAL A 439 2.50 20.10 0.24
N ILE A 440 3.46 19.82 1.13
CA ILE A 440 3.60 20.50 2.42
C ILE A 440 3.90 22.00 2.22
N ARG A 441 4.68 22.36 1.20
CA ARG A 441 5.02 23.74 0.82
C ARG A 441 3.80 24.64 0.51
N LEU A 442 2.64 24.05 0.19
CA LEU A 442 1.39 24.76 -0.06
C LEU A 442 0.70 25.27 1.22
N TYR A 443 1.20 24.90 2.40
CA TYR A 443 0.59 25.25 3.69
C TYR A 443 1.35 26.38 4.41
N PRO A 444 0.68 27.17 5.28
CA PRO A 444 1.31 28.22 6.11
C PRO A 444 2.39 27.69 7.06
N PRO A 445 3.26 28.57 7.62
CA PRO A 445 4.40 28.17 8.46
C PRO A 445 4.00 27.42 9.74
N VAL A 446 2.77 27.64 10.24
CA VAL A 446 2.20 26.89 11.37
C VAL A 446 2.22 25.37 11.12
N ILE A 447 2.04 24.95 9.86
CA ILE A 447 2.06 23.55 9.42
C ILE A 447 3.38 23.23 8.72
N ALA A 448 3.78 24.00 7.70
CA ALA A 448 4.92 23.71 6.84
C ALA A 448 6.29 24.13 7.40
N GLY A 449 6.31 24.94 8.46
CA GLY A 449 7.55 25.49 9.02
C GLY A 449 8.32 26.33 8.00
N GLU A 450 9.63 26.13 7.96
CA GLU A 450 10.58 26.82 7.08
C GLU A 450 10.34 26.56 5.58
N LEU A 451 9.55 25.54 5.23
CA LEU A 451 9.22 25.20 3.85
C LEU A 451 7.99 25.92 3.31
N SER A 452 7.35 26.78 4.11
CA SER A 452 6.15 27.50 3.69
C SER A 452 6.46 28.50 2.56
N THR A 453 5.50 28.68 1.64
CA THR A 453 5.54 29.73 0.60
C THR A 453 4.89 31.04 1.02
N PHE A 454 4.32 31.10 2.23
CA PHE A 454 3.69 32.31 2.76
C PHE A 454 4.77 33.24 3.32
N GLU A 455 4.79 34.51 2.89
CA GLU A 455 5.67 35.53 3.47
C GLU A 455 5.23 35.83 4.92
N GLU A 456 6.17 35.76 5.87
CA GLU A 456 5.94 36.21 7.26
C GLU A 456 5.64 37.70 7.27
N LYS A 457 4.39 38.08 7.59
CA LYS A 457 4.14 39.42 8.13
C LYS A 457 4.64 39.42 9.57
N SER A 458 5.79 40.03 9.81
CA SER A 458 6.27 40.35 11.15
C SER A 458 5.20 41.17 11.87
N SER A 459 4.62 40.58 12.91
CA SER A 459 3.75 41.24 13.88
C SER A 459 4.60 42.14 14.79
N GLU A 460 4.98 43.31 14.27
CA GLU A 460 5.29 44.49 15.08
C GLU A 460 4.16 45.48 14.79
N ASP A 461 3.08 45.41 15.56
CA ASP A 461 2.13 46.49 15.84
C ASP A 461 0.97 45.93 16.70
N GLU A 462 1.30 45.45 17.90
CA GLU A 462 0.38 45.55 19.03
C GLU A 462 1.03 46.50 20.05
N ASP A 463 0.63 47.77 20.01
CA ASP A 463 0.66 48.66 21.18
C ASP A 463 -0.12 49.95 20.88
N ALA A 464 -1.43 49.93 21.17
CA ALA A 464 -2.20 51.04 21.74
C ALA A 464 -3.71 50.76 21.66
N HIS A 465 -4.28 50.17 22.70
CA HIS A 465 -5.32 50.82 23.51
C HIS A 465 -5.87 49.84 24.55
N GLU A 466 -5.42 50.01 25.79
CA GLU A 466 -6.11 49.52 26.98
C GLU A 466 -7.33 50.38 27.34
N ASN A 467 -8.25 49.72 28.02
CA ASN A 467 -9.26 50.18 28.99
C ASN A 467 -10.58 50.80 28.50
N SER A 468 -11.65 50.02 28.68
CA SER A 468 -12.59 50.28 29.79
C SER A 468 -13.48 49.07 30.09
N GLU A 469 -13.46 48.64 31.35
CA GLU A 469 -14.37 47.68 31.99
C GLU A 469 -15.83 48.17 31.99
N GLU A 470 -16.80 47.25 31.93
CA GLU A 470 -17.76 46.93 33.02
C GLU A 470 -19.06 46.24 32.52
N ALA A 471 -19.32 45.10 33.18
CA ALA A 471 -20.60 44.66 33.78
C ALA A 471 -21.84 44.24 32.94
N ASN A 472 -22.14 42.94 33.13
CA ASN A 472 -23.44 42.30 33.48
C ASN A 472 -24.67 42.37 32.55
N GLY A 473 -25.13 41.17 32.16
CA GLY A 473 -26.35 40.58 32.73
C GLY A 473 -27.65 40.59 31.91
N ASP A 474 -28.08 39.38 31.54
CA ASP A 474 -29.45 38.86 31.42
C ASP A 474 -30.54 39.53 30.55
N GLY A 475 -31.36 38.69 29.91
CA GLY A 475 -32.81 38.95 29.84
C GLY A 475 -33.49 38.80 28.47
N ALA A 476 -34.29 37.74 28.39
CA ALA A 476 -35.28 37.35 27.38
C ALA A 476 -36.26 38.41 26.83
N ALA A 477 -36.89 38.00 25.71
CA ALA A 477 -38.32 38.14 25.36
C ALA A 477 -38.83 39.43 24.67
N ASP A 478 -39.19 39.22 23.40
CA ASP A 478 -40.56 39.31 22.85
C ASP A 478 -41.18 40.66 22.45
N ASP A 479 -41.76 40.56 21.25
CA ASP A 479 -42.97 41.18 20.72
C ASP A 479 -43.08 42.70 20.38
N LYS A 480 -43.48 42.88 19.11
CA LYS A 480 -44.57 43.74 18.60
C LYS A 480 -44.37 45.25 18.35
N GLN A 481 -44.54 45.52 17.04
CA GLN A 481 -45.60 46.35 16.44
C GLN A 481 -45.24 47.74 15.87
N GLU A 482 -45.30 47.74 14.54
CA GLU A 482 -46.24 48.50 13.70
C GLU A 482 -45.92 49.93 13.23
N ASN A 483 -46.01 50.00 11.90
CA ASN A 483 -46.65 51.02 11.08
C ASN A 483 -45.97 52.38 10.90
N THR A 484 -45.64 52.70 9.66
CA THR A 484 -46.62 53.39 8.78
C THR A 484 -46.08 53.51 7.36
N ASP A 485 -46.79 52.91 6.40
CA ASP A 485 -46.82 53.36 5.01
C ASP A 485 -47.63 54.67 4.91
N PRO A 486 -47.53 55.42 3.78
CA PRO A 486 -48.57 55.24 2.77
C PRO A 486 -48.08 55.30 1.29
N ALA A 487 -48.55 54.30 0.54
CA ALA A 487 -49.32 54.37 -0.72
C ALA A 487 -48.86 55.27 -1.92
N LYS A 488 -48.43 54.60 -3.02
CA LYS A 488 -49.06 54.44 -4.39
C LYS A 488 -49.59 55.68 -5.17
N PRO A 489 -49.88 55.63 -6.51
CA PRO A 489 -49.62 54.60 -7.55
C PRO A 489 -49.32 55.09 -9.03
N ALA A 490 -49.03 54.11 -9.90
CA ALA A 490 -49.50 53.87 -11.29
C ALA A 490 -49.00 54.63 -12.55
N ALA A 491 -48.67 53.80 -13.57
CA ALA A 491 -49.14 53.80 -14.98
C ALA A 491 -48.11 53.98 -16.13
N ILE A 492 -47.82 52.84 -16.80
CA ILE A 492 -47.81 52.54 -18.25
C ILE A 492 -47.68 53.71 -19.27
N SER A 493 -46.62 53.71 -20.12
CA SER A 493 -46.72 53.63 -21.60
C SER A 493 -45.36 53.55 -22.36
N LYS A 494 -45.30 52.62 -23.32
CA LYS A 494 -44.73 52.62 -24.71
C LYS A 494 -43.36 53.23 -25.08
N LEU A 495 -42.47 52.33 -25.53
CA LEU A 495 -41.96 52.13 -26.93
C LEU A 495 -41.30 53.30 -27.72
N LEU A 496 -39.98 53.22 -28.00
CA LEU A 496 -39.31 53.16 -29.34
C LEU A 496 -37.80 53.57 -29.32
N LYS A 497 -36.99 52.81 -30.10
CA LYS A 497 -35.61 53.08 -30.63
C LYS A 497 -34.45 53.03 -29.61
N GLY A 498 -33.27 52.49 -29.90
CA GLY A 498 -32.64 51.95 -31.11
C GLY A 498 -31.26 51.35 -30.76
N HIS A 499 -30.72 50.54 -31.68
CA HIS A 499 -29.55 49.65 -31.54
C HIS A 499 -28.24 50.21 -30.98
N LYS A 500 -27.53 49.38 -30.20
CA LYS A 500 -26.18 48.83 -30.50
C LYS A 500 -25.82 47.74 -29.47
N LYS A 501 -25.67 46.48 -29.91
CA LYS A 501 -25.12 45.37 -29.10
C LYS A 501 -23.84 44.89 -29.76
N ASN A 502 -22.72 45.05 -29.06
CA ASN A 502 -21.52 44.23 -29.24
C ASN A 502 -21.75 42.93 -28.45
N ALA A 503 -21.58 41.78 -29.10
CA ALA A 503 -21.70 40.47 -28.48
C ALA A 503 -20.39 40.11 -27.79
N SER A 504 -20.48 39.84 -26.49
CA SER A 504 -19.41 39.32 -25.63
C SER A 504 -19.39 37.80 -25.64
N ASP A 505 -18.18 37.28 -25.53
CA ASP A 505 -17.77 35.89 -25.62
C ASP A 505 -18.41 34.92 -24.61
N ALA A 506 -18.36 33.66 -25.06
CA ALA A 506 -18.95 32.45 -24.52
C ALA A 506 -18.49 32.09 -23.11
N GLY A 507 -19.46 31.79 -22.25
CA GLY A 507 -19.27 31.08 -20.98
C GLY A 507 -19.41 29.56 -21.17
N SER A 508 -18.37 28.83 -20.77
CA SER A 508 -18.33 27.37 -20.73
C SER A 508 -19.22 26.83 -19.62
N ILE A 509 -20.29 26.11 -19.96
CA ILE A 509 -21.15 25.40 -19.01
C ILE A 509 -20.51 24.04 -18.70
N ARG A 510 -20.07 23.87 -17.45
CA ARG A 510 -19.70 22.57 -16.87
C ARG A 510 -20.96 21.75 -16.60
N SER A 511 -20.85 20.46 -16.85
CA SER A 511 -21.89 19.45 -16.77
C SER A 511 -21.55 18.39 -15.71
N PHE A 512 -22.34 18.31 -14.65
CA PHE A 512 -22.52 17.08 -13.87
C PHE A 512 -23.99 17.05 -13.47
N MET A 513 -24.77 16.12 -14.03
CA MET A 513 -26.08 15.75 -13.50
C MET A 513 -26.05 14.25 -13.25
N LYS A 514 -26.10 13.91 -11.97
CA LYS A 514 -26.45 12.58 -11.46
C LYS A 514 -27.91 12.71 -11.01
N PHE A 515 -28.78 11.86 -11.54
CA PHE A 515 -30.17 11.77 -11.11
C PHE A 515 -30.21 11.23 -9.67
N ASP A 516 -30.92 11.93 -8.78
CA ASP A 516 -31.79 11.34 -7.77
C ASP A 516 -32.73 12.42 -7.18
N ASN A 517 -34.02 12.07 -7.10
CA ASN A 517 -35.10 12.86 -6.52
C ASN A 517 -35.05 12.83 -4.99
N ASN A 518 -35.15 13.98 -4.31
CA ASN A 518 -36.26 14.31 -3.38
C ASN A 518 -36.03 15.67 -2.65
N ASP A 519 -37.01 16.56 -2.80
CA ASP A 519 -37.45 17.72 -2.00
C ASP A 519 -36.51 18.61 -1.14
N GLY A 520 -36.64 19.93 -1.37
CA GLY A 520 -37.02 20.86 -0.29
C GLY A 520 -36.15 22.08 0.03
N SER A 521 -36.50 23.22 -0.58
CA SER A 521 -36.39 24.62 -0.08
C SER A 521 -35.14 25.49 -0.36
N ASP A 522 -35.48 26.67 -0.90
CA ASP A 522 -34.92 28.02 -0.78
C ASP A 522 -33.56 28.39 -1.42
N THR A 523 -33.70 28.98 -2.61
CA THR A 523 -32.70 29.76 -3.35
C THR A 523 -32.49 31.15 -2.73
N SER A 524 -31.28 31.43 -2.25
CA SER A 524 -30.76 32.80 -2.15
C SER A 524 -29.48 32.91 -2.97
N SER A 525 -29.52 33.77 -4.00
CA SER A 525 -28.46 33.95 -4.98
C SER A 525 -27.37 34.88 -4.43
N VAL A 526 -26.24 34.32 -4.00
CA VAL A 526 -25.01 35.08 -3.73
C VAL A 526 -24.02 34.80 -4.88
N ARG A 527 -23.68 35.84 -5.64
CA ARG A 527 -22.56 35.83 -6.59
C ARG A 527 -21.27 35.47 -5.84
N PRO A 528 -20.46 34.49 -6.29
CA PRO A 528 -19.13 34.33 -5.73
C PRO A 528 -18.24 35.46 -6.23
N LYS A 529 -17.76 36.30 -5.31
CA LYS A 529 -16.58 37.15 -5.51
C LYS A 529 -15.39 36.21 -5.76
N GLN A 530 -14.48 36.62 -6.65
CA GLN A 530 -13.19 35.95 -6.84
C GLN A 530 -12.46 35.87 -5.47
N PRO A 531 -11.82 34.74 -5.13
CA PRO A 531 -10.97 34.69 -3.95
C PRO A 531 -9.73 35.54 -4.24
N GLU A 532 -9.66 36.71 -3.60
CA GLU A 532 -8.39 37.43 -3.41
C GLU A 532 -7.44 36.53 -2.62
N ASP A 533 -6.13 36.61 -2.90
CA ASP A 533 -5.01 35.92 -2.24
C ASP A 533 -4.98 36.17 -0.72
N SER A 534 -5.98 35.61 -0.03
CA SER A 534 -6.13 35.68 1.42
C SER A 534 -5.43 34.47 1.99
N ALA A 535 -4.56 34.68 2.98
CA ALA A 535 -3.84 33.62 3.67
C ALA A 535 -4.80 32.52 4.15
N LEU A 536 -4.37 31.26 4.07
CA LEU A 536 -5.07 30.10 4.62
C LEU A 536 -5.20 30.28 6.15
N GLU A 537 -6.25 30.95 6.60
CA GLU A 537 -6.47 31.29 8.01
C GLU A 537 -7.80 30.71 8.54
N GLY A 538 -7.82 30.42 9.85
CA GLY A 538 -9.03 29.99 10.56
C GLY A 538 -9.57 28.61 10.12
N LYS A 539 -10.88 28.54 9.83
CA LYS A 539 -11.59 27.28 9.56
C LYS A 539 -11.14 26.59 8.26
N ASP A 540 -10.75 27.38 7.26
CA ASP A 540 -10.27 26.85 5.98
C ASP A 540 -8.93 26.13 6.14
N LEU A 541 -8.04 26.64 7.00
CA LEU A 541 -6.77 26.00 7.35
C LEU A 541 -6.99 24.66 8.07
N VAL A 542 -7.94 24.60 8.99
CA VAL A 542 -8.29 23.35 9.70
C VAL A 542 -8.82 22.30 8.72
N ASN A 543 -9.70 22.69 7.78
CA ASN A 543 -10.21 21.79 6.75
C ASN A 543 -9.09 21.29 5.82
N ALA A 544 -8.21 22.19 5.37
CA ALA A 544 -7.05 21.82 4.55
C ALA A 544 -6.08 20.89 5.30
N ALA A 545 -5.89 21.11 6.61
CA ALA A 545 -5.03 20.28 7.47
C ALA A 545 -5.64 18.90 7.74
N LEU A 546 -6.96 18.78 7.83
CA LEU A 546 -7.64 17.49 7.97
C LEU A 546 -7.43 16.60 6.74
N GLU A 547 -7.56 17.17 5.55
CA GLU A 547 -7.29 16.45 4.30
C GLU A 547 -5.79 16.13 4.16
N LEU A 548 -4.89 17.03 4.58
CA LEU A 548 -3.44 16.80 4.61
C LEU A 548 -3.06 15.57 5.43
N ASN A 549 -3.75 15.30 6.54
CA ASN A 549 -3.46 14.14 7.38
C ASN A 549 -3.58 12.82 6.62
N SER A 550 -4.56 12.71 5.72
CA SER A 550 -4.74 11.52 4.88
C SER A 550 -3.55 11.33 3.94
N PHE A 551 -3.06 12.42 3.35
CA PHE A 551 -1.88 12.42 2.49
C PHE A 551 -0.59 12.08 3.26
N LEU A 552 -0.37 12.66 4.44
CA LEU A 552 0.82 12.42 5.25
C LEU A 552 0.87 10.98 5.79
N VAL A 553 -0.27 10.40 6.18
CA VAL A 553 -0.34 8.99 6.61
C VAL A 553 0.00 8.05 5.45
N ASP A 554 -0.49 8.32 4.24
CA ASP A 554 -0.12 7.56 3.06
C ASP A 554 1.37 7.74 2.70
N ALA A 555 1.89 8.97 2.74
CA ALA A 555 3.30 9.26 2.53
C ALA A 555 4.20 8.49 3.51
N ARG A 556 3.80 8.41 4.79
CA ARG A 556 4.49 7.60 5.82
C ARG A 556 4.45 6.10 5.49
N ASN A 557 3.34 5.59 4.95
CA ASN A 557 3.24 4.19 4.52
C ASN A 557 4.09 3.89 3.27
N ARG A 558 4.18 4.84 2.34
CA ARG A 558 5.10 4.76 1.19
C ARG A 558 6.56 4.76 1.65
N MET A 559 6.90 5.59 2.63
CA MET A 559 8.24 5.68 3.21
C MET A 559 8.72 4.39 3.88
N LYS A 560 7.84 3.67 4.58
CA LYS A 560 8.14 2.35 5.19
C LYS A 560 8.60 1.28 4.19
N ARG A 561 8.38 1.49 2.88
CA ARG A 561 8.88 0.59 1.83
C ARG A 561 10.40 0.72 1.62
N TRP A 562 11.00 1.82 2.06
CA TRP A 562 12.38 2.20 1.77
C TRP A 562 13.22 2.37 3.05
N LEU A 563 12.61 2.82 4.14
CA LEU A 563 13.26 3.10 5.41
C LEU A 563 12.62 2.28 6.53
N ASP A 564 13.45 1.61 7.33
CA ASP A 564 13.01 0.97 8.57
C ASP A 564 12.72 2.06 9.63
N ALA A 565 11.52 2.03 10.19
CA ALA A 565 11.02 3.08 11.07
C ALA A 565 11.71 3.10 12.45
N GLU A 566 12.30 1.98 12.88
CA GLU A 566 12.97 1.88 14.19
C GLU A 566 14.46 2.19 14.10
N THR A 567 15.13 1.68 13.06
CA THR A 567 16.58 1.84 12.91
C THR A 567 16.97 3.06 12.07
N GLY A 568 16.04 3.59 11.29
CA GLY A 568 16.31 4.66 10.32
C GLY A 568 17.27 4.23 9.21
N LYS A 569 17.45 2.92 8.99
CA LYS A 569 18.31 2.38 7.94
C LYS A 569 17.50 1.97 6.71
N LEU A 570 18.16 1.92 5.56
CA LEU A 570 17.55 1.45 4.32
C LEU A 570 17.13 -0.03 4.47
N VAL A 571 15.93 -0.35 4.00
CA VAL A 571 15.44 -1.73 3.96
C VAL A 571 16.24 -2.50 2.89
N PRO A 572 16.87 -3.65 3.22
CA PRO A 572 17.62 -4.42 2.24
C PRO A 572 16.72 -4.90 1.10
N GLN A 573 17.06 -4.55 -0.14
CA GLN A 573 16.36 -5.10 -1.31
C GLN A 573 16.80 -6.55 -1.53
N ASN A 574 15.86 -7.50 -1.41
CA ASN A 574 16.11 -8.91 -1.74
C ASN A 574 16.28 -9.07 -3.27
N THR A 575 17.50 -8.94 -3.78
CA THR A 575 17.87 -9.26 -5.17
C THR A 575 18.12 -10.75 -5.41
N THR A 576 17.30 -11.63 -4.82
CA THR A 576 17.34 -13.07 -5.14
C THR A 576 15.96 -13.72 -5.06
N GLY A 577 15.40 -14.12 -6.20
CA GLY A 577 14.23 -15.02 -6.22
C GLY A 577 13.48 -15.08 -7.55
N ASN A 578 13.89 -15.98 -8.42
CA ASN A 578 12.99 -16.56 -9.43
C ASN A 578 11.75 -17.15 -8.73
N GLY A 579 10.55 -16.79 -9.18
CA GLY A 579 9.33 -17.55 -8.89
C GLY A 579 8.11 -16.73 -8.45
N GLN A 580 7.22 -16.48 -9.41
CA GLN A 580 5.76 -16.52 -9.30
C GLN A 580 5.16 -16.25 -7.89
N ASN A 581 5.08 -14.97 -7.52
CA ASN A 581 3.94 -14.37 -6.82
C ASN A 581 4.10 -12.84 -6.85
N GLY A 582 3.13 -12.15 -7.45
CA GLY A 582 3.21 -10.73 -7.82
C GLY A 582 3.19 -9.75 -6.65
N ARG A 583 4.33 -9.53 -6.00
CA ARG A 583 4.66 -8.24 -5.40
C ARG A 583 5.96 -7.76 -6.05
N GLN A 584 5.83 -6.89 -7.03
CA GLN A 584 6.95 -6.16 -7.62
C GLN A 584 7.68 -5.43 -6.48
N GLY A 585 8.99 -5.63 -6.36
CA GLY A 585 9.84 -4.79 -5.52
C GLY A 585 9.70 -3.33 -5.96
N PRO A 586 9.88 -2.37 -5.06
CA PRO A 586 9.63 -0.97 -5.39
C PRO A 586 10.70 -0.48 -6.39
N SER A 587 10.25 0.08 -7.52
CA SER A 587 11.13 0.45 -8.65
C SER A 587 11.99 1.68 -8.33
N GLU A 588 13.18 1.78 -8.91
CA GLU A 588 14.08 2.95 -8.76
C GLU A 588 13.41 4.26 -9.21
N ALA A 589 12.57 4.20 -10.25
CA ALA A 589 11.74 5.32 -10.68
C ALA A 589 10.74 5.76 -9.59
N SER A 590 10.14 4.83 -8.84
CA SER A 590 9.27 5.15 -7.71
C SER A 590 10.03 5.83 -6.56
N PHE A 591 11.32 5.49 -6.37
CA PHE A 591 12.17 6.14 -5.38
C PHE A 591 12.48 7.59 -5.77
N GLU A 592 12.96 7.82 -6.99
CA GLU A 592 13.26 9.17 -7.48
C GLU A 592 12.00 10.04 -7.51
N SER A 593 10.85 9.45 -7.82
CA SER A 593 9.57 10.13 -7.84
C SER A 593 9.14 10.67 -6.46
N PHE A 594 9.57 10.05 -5.36
CA PHE A 594 9.16 10.40 -4.01
C PHE A 594 9.92 11.63 -3.48
N LEU A 595 11.13 11.87 -3.98
CA LEU A 595 12.00 12.99 -3.60
C LEU A 595 11.84 14.15 -4.60
N VAL A 596 12.01 15.39 -4.15
CA VAL A 596 12.00 16.56 -5.05
C VAL A 596 13.32 16.72 -5.79
N ALA A 597 14.43 16.30 -5.19
CA ALA A 597 15.76 16.30 -5.80
C ALA A 597 16.29 14.87 -5.94
N PRO A 598 16.88 14.50 -7.10
CA PRO A 598 17.46 13.19 -7.27
C PRO A 598 18.56 12.98 -6.21
N ALA A 599 18.51 11.83 -5.54
CA ALA A 599 19.59 11.42 -4.66
C ALA A 599 20.78 10.98 -5.52
N SER A 600 22.00 11.33 -5.10
CA SER A 600 23.18 10.75 -5.73
C SER A 600 23.21 9.24 -5.50
N ASP A 601 23.94 8.50 -6.34
CA ASP A 601 24.10 7.04 -6.20
C ASP A 601 24.78 6.62 -4.88
N ALA A 602 25.28 7.57 -4.09
CA ALA A 602 25.82 7.29 -2.77
C ALA A 602 24.69 6.89 -1.81
N GLU A 603 24.73 5.64 -1.34
CA GLU A 603 23.78 5.06 -0.38
C GLU A 603 23.55 5.94 0.87
N LYS A 604 24.59 6.62 1.34
CA LYS A 604 24.52 7.58 2.46
C LYS A 604 23.70 8.83 2.16
N ASP A 605 23.76 9.36 0.94
CA ASP A 605 22.97 10.53 0.51
C ASP A 605 21.48 10.15 0.38
N ARG A 606 21.20 8.94 -0.13
CA ARG A 606 19.83 8.37 -0.18
C ARG A 606 19.25 8.20 1.23
N GLU A 607 20.02 7.64 2.16
CA GLU A 607 19.61 7.45 3.56
C GLU A 607 19.35 8.80 4.24
N GLN A 608 20.22 9.79 4.06
CA GLN A 608 20.07 11.11 4.67
C GLN A 608 18.82 11.83 4.14
N LYS A 609 18.61 11.88 2.83
CA LYS A 609 17.42 12.50 2.22
C LYS A 609 16.13 11.81 2.65
N LEU A 610 16.14 10.48 2.81
CA LEU A 610 14.98 9.75 3.34
C LEU A 610 14.72 10.07 4.82
N LYS A 611 15.76 10.25 5.64
CA LYS A 611 15.60 10.71 7.03
C LYS A 611 15.07 12.13 7.12
N ASP A 612 15.55 13.02 6.25
CA ASP A 612 15.11 14.41 6.22
C ASP A 612 13.63 14.51 5.78
N THR A 613 13.24 13.76 4.75
CA THR A 613 11.83 13.64 4.34
C THR A 613 10.96 12.96 5.40
N ALA A 614 11.47 11.93 6.11
CA ALA A 614 10.77 11.30 7.23
C ALA A 614 10.53 12.29 8.38
N LYS A 615 11.57 13.04 8.76
CA LYS A 615 11.51 14.10 9.77
C LYS A 615 10.48 15.14 9.37
N LEU A 616 10.47 15.55 8.11
CA LEU A 616 9.49 16.50 7.58
C LEU A 616 8.05 15.97 7.69
N ILE A 617 7.78 14.75 7.19
CA ILE A 617 6.43 14.16 7.19
C ILE A 617 5.89 14.04 8.62
N ASP A 618 6.67 13.43 9.52
CA ASP A 618 6.22 13.16 10.89
C ASP A 618 6.08 14.47 11.71
N THR A 619 6.98 15.43 11.53
CA THR A 619 6.88 16.76 12.19
C THR A 619 5.68 17.55 11.67
N THR A 620 5.42 17.50 10.36
CA THR A 620 4.25 18.16 9.76
C THR A 620 2.95 17.50 10.22
N LEU A 621 2.94 16.17 10.34
CA LEU A 621 1.79 15.41 10.86
C LEU A 621 1.51 15.75 12.34
N PHE A 622 2.56 15.94 13.14
CA PHE A 622 2.41 16.43 14.51
C PHE A 622 1.83 17.86 14.53
N ARG A 623 2.36 18.78 13.72
CA ARG A 623 1.85 20.16 13.62
C ARG A 623 0.38 20.20 13.17
N SER A 624 0.00 19.39 12.18
CA SER A 624 -1.39 19.30 11.72
C SER A 624 -2.33 18.68 12.76
N TYR A 625 -1.87 17.69 13.54
CA TYR A 625 -2.62 17.16 14.68
C TYR A 625 -2.81 18.18 15.78
N MET A 626 -1.77 18.93 16.17
CA MET A 626 -1.90 19.99 17.16
C MET A 626 -2.87 21.09 16.73
N LEU A 627 -2.98 21.37 15.43
CA LEU A 627 -3.92 22.36 14.91
C LEU A 627 -5.36 21.83 14.81
N ALA A 628 -5.56 20.63 14.25
CA ALA A 628 -6.89 20.13 13.90
C ALA A 628 -7.48 19.17 14.93
N ARG A 629 -6.68 18.23 15.49
CA ARG A 629 -7.14 17.18 16.41
C ARG A 629 -6.05 16.81 17.42
N PRO A 630 -5.87 17.62 18.48
CA PRO A 630 -4.80 17.42 19.45
C PRO A 630 -4.78 16.02 20.12
N GLN A 631 -5.95 15.39 20.27
CA GLN A 631 -6.07 14.05 20.89
C GLN A 631 -5.35 12.93 20.13
N LEU A 632 -5.00 13.12 18.85
CA LEU A 632 -4.30 12.12 18.06
C LEU A 632 -2.78 12.14 18.27
N ALA A 633 -2.21 13.16 18.92
CA ALA A 633 -0.76 13.26 19.12
C ALA A 633 -0.19 12.10 19.95
N GLY A 634 -0.84 11.72 21.06
CA GLY A 634 -0.38 10.57 21.86
C GLY A 634 -0.33 9.26 21.06
N SER A 635 -1.23 9.07 20.08
CA SER A 635 -1.19 7.89 19.20
C SER A 635 0.00 7.90 18.24
N LEU A 636 0.50 9.08 17.86
CA LEU A 636 1.67 9.22 17.00
C LEU A 636 2.95 8.82 17.73
N PHE A 637 3.08 9.18 19.01
CA PHE A 637 4.28 8.91 19.81
C PHE A 637 4.42 7.45 20.25
N ARG A 638 3.32 6.69 20.31
CA ARG A 638 3.35 5.23 20.53
C ARG A 638 3.94 4.45 19.37
N ILE A 639 4.06 5.07 18.20
CA ILE A 639 4.60 4.47 16.98
C ILE A 639 5.99 5.08 16.71
N PRO A 640 6.97 4.31 16.18
CA PRO A 640 8.28 4.86 15.80
C PRO A 640 8.14 6.06 14.86
N ASN A 641 8.66 7.21 15.26
CA ASN A 641 8.49 8.48 14.57
C ASN A 641 9.81 9.25 14.44
N PHE A 642 9.94 10.00 13.36
CA PHE A 642 11.10 10.84 13.04
C PHE A 642 10.86 12.32 13.40
N CYS A 643 9.84 12.65 14.21
CA CYS A 643 9.53 14.03 14.61
C CYS A 643 10.75 14.76 15.20
N ASP A 644 10.83 16.06 14.93
CA ASP A 644 11.85 16.95 15.47
C ASP A 644 11.68 17.16 17.00
N PRO A 645 12.66 16.81 17.84
CA PRO A 645 12.55 16.94 19.29
C PRO A 645 12.28 18.37 19.78
N ASP A 646 12.88 19.37 19.15
CA ASP A 646 12.78 20.75 19.62
C ASP A 646 11.37 21.31 19.39
N VAL A 647 10.83 21.09 18.20
CA VAL A 647 9.47 21.50 17.81
C VAL A 647 8.39 20.81 18.64
N VAL A 648 8.57 19.51 18.94
CA VAL A 648 7.63 18.75 19.75
C VAL A 648 7.68 19.21 21.21
N ASN A 649 8.88 19.44 21.74
CA ASN A 649 9.06 19.89 23.12
C ASN A 649 8.41 21.27 23.35
N GLU A 650 8.68 22.25 22.48
CA GLU A 650 8.11 23.59 22.57
C GLU A 650 6.57 23.56 22.55
N LYS A 651 5.96 22.92 21.54
CA LYS A 651 4.49 22.88 21.41
C LYS A 651 3.78 22.04 22.49
N LEU A 652 4.39 20.98 22.99
CA LEU A 652 3.79 20.17 24.07
C LEU A 652 3.89 20.86 25.43
N LEU A 653 4.95 21.62 25.67
CA LEU A 653 5.09 22.45 26.87
C LEU A 653 4.06 23.58 26.88
N GLU A 654 3.91 24.30 25.77
CA GLU A 654 2.89 25.37 25.63
C GLU A 654 1.46 24.86 25.84
N SER A 655 1.16 23.65 25.36
CA SER A 655 -0.18 23.05 25.45
C SER A 655 -0.44 22.31 26.77
N GLY A 656 0.53 22.25 27.70
CA GLY A 656 0.40 21.59 29.00
C GLY A 656 0.23 20.05 28.91
N ARG A 657 0.64 19.42 27.81
CA ARG A 657 0.45 17.98 27.54
C ARG A 657 1.68 17.17 27.94
N TYR A 658 2.00 17.19 29.22
CA TYR A 658 3.22 16.57 29.74
C TYR A 658 3.26 15.04 29.61
N ASN A 659 2.11 14.35 29.64
CA ASN A 659 2.06 12.89 29.42
C ASN A 659 2.51 12.51 28.00
N ASP A 660 2.04 13.25 26.98
CA ASP A 660 2.42 13.03 25.58
C ASP A 660 3.92 13.31 25.37
N LEU A 661 4.49 14.26 26.14
CA LEU A 661 5.91 14.60 26.10
C LEU A 661 6.80 13.50 26.72
N VAL A 662 6.35 12.87 27.81
CA VAL A 662 7.05 11.72 28.42
C VAL A 662 7.05 10.53 27.46
N ASP A 663 5.92 10.24 26.81
CA ASP A 663 5.81 9.18 25.79
C ASP A 663 6.72 9.49 24.58
N PHE A 664 6.82 10.76 24.17
CA PHE A 664 7.72 11.19 23.11
C PHE A 664 9.20 10.96 23.47
N PHE A 665 9.63 11.39 24.66
CA PHE A 665 11.00 11.18 25.12
C PHE A 665 11.35 9.70 25.28
N HIS A 666 10.40 8.89 25.75
CA HIS A 666 10.55 7.43 25.78
C HIS A 666 10.77 6.85 24.37
N GLY A 667 9.94 7.24 23.40
CA GLY A 667 10.09 6.81 22.00
C GLY A 667 11.42 7.22 21.36
N LYS A 668 11.97 8.38 21.73
CA LYS A 668 13.27 8.88 21.25
C LYS A 668 14.49 8.37 22.03
N LYS A 669 14.28 7.52 23.05
CA LYS A 669 15.33 7.06 23.99
C LYS A 669 16.04 8.20 24.75
N LEU A 670 15.38 9.35 24.89
CA LEU A 670 15.85 10.51 25.65
C LEU A 670 15.38 10.40 27.10
N HIS A 671 15.87 9.40 27.82
CA HIS A 671 15.34 9.02 29.14
C HIS A 671 15.69 10.01 30.26
N ARG A 672 16.87 10.64 30.21
CA ARG A 672 17.29 11.62 31.24
C ARG A 672 16.36 12.87 31.25
N PRO A 673 16.10 13.56 30.12
CA PRO A 673 15.13 14.67 30.09
C PRO A 673 13.74 14.27 30.58
N ALA A 674 13.25 13.07 30.24
CA ALA A 674 11.98 12.55 30.74
C ALA A 674 11.96 12.39 32.26
N LEU A 675 12.99 11.79 32.83
CA LEU A 675 13.10 11.57 34.27
C LEU A 675 13.31 12.87 35.06
N GLU A 676 14.04 13.84 34.50
CA GLU A 676 14.16 15.18 35.09
C GLU A 676 12.81 15.90 35.10
N LEU A 677 12.02 15.78 34.03
CA LEU A 677 10.66 16.33 33.95
C LEU A 677 9.75 15.66 34.98
N LEU A 678 9.74 14.32 35.04
CA LEU A 678 8.95 13.55 36.00
C LEU A 678 9.33 13.84 37.45
N LYS A 679 10.63 14.00 37.74
CA LYS A 679 11.11 14.38 39.07
C LYS A 679 10.65 15.78 39.44
N LYS A 680 10.78 16.76 38.53
CA LYS A 680 10.34 18.15 38.77
C LYS A 680 8.84 18.23 39.10
N PHE A 681 8.00 17.58 38.31
CA PHE A 681 6.54 17.58 38.56
C PHE A 681 6.14 16.69 39.75
N GLY A 682 6.86 15.60 40.00
CA GLY A 682 6.63 14.72 41.14
C GLY A 682 7.03 15.33 42.49
N THR A 683 7.95 16.31 42.50
CA THR A 683 8.39 17.05 43.71
C THR A 683 7.70 18.41 43.89
N ALA A 684 6.92 18.89 42.93
CA ALA A 684 6.25 20.17 43.04
C ALA A 684 5.10 20.08 44.05
N GLU A 685 5.19 20.85 45.14
CA GLU A 685 4.18 20.91 46.20
C GLU A 685 2.93 21.73 45.80
N ASP A 686 3.00 22.49 44.69
CA ASP A 686 1.99 23.49 44.28
C ASP A 686 1.12 23.08 43.07
N SER A 687 1.14 21.83 42.62
CA SER A 687 0.21 21.36 41.57
C SER A 687 -1.02 20.74 42.20
N ASP A 688 -2.23 21.20 41.82
CA ASP A 688 -3.53 20.65 42.23
C ASP A 688 -3.45 19.13 42.46
N GLU A 689 -3.88 18.64 43.63
CA GLU A 689 -3.76 17.23 44.07
C GLU A 689 -4.35 16.19 43.08
N ASP A 690 -5.08 16.64 42.05
CA ASP A 690 -5.64 15.83 40.96
C ASP A 690 -4.77 15.75 39.68
N SER A 691 -3.55 16.32 39.67
CA SER A 691 -2.64 16.20 38.52
C SER A 691 -2.06 14.77 38.40
N PRO A 692 -2.24 14.05 37.28
CA PRO A 692 -1.85 12.62 37.11
C PRO A 692 -0.34 12.34 37.09
N LEU A 693 0.48 13.36 37.39
CA LEU A 693 1.94 13.34 37.45
C LEU A 693 2.47 13.61 38.87
N HIS A 694 1.59 13.79 39.86
CA HIS A 694 1.99 14.01 41.25
C HIS A 694 2.41 12.68 41.92
N GLY A 695 3.49 12.73 42.70
CA GLY A 695 4.01 11.58 43.46
C GLY A 695 4.93 10.61 42.70
N PRO A 696 5.52 9.62 43.41
CA PRO A 696 6.56 8.75 42.88
C PRO A 696 6.08 7.70 41.87
N GLN A 697 4.76 7.45 41.79
CA GLN A 697 4.16 6.35 41.02
C GLN A 697 4.51 6.39 39.51
N ARG A 698 4.44 7.55 38.87
CA ARG A 698 4.76 7.68 37.44
C ARG A 698 6.25 7.50 37.15
N THR A 699 7.10 7.96 38.06
CA THR A 699 8.56 7.76 37.96
C THR A 699 8.89 6.27 38.11
N ILE A 700 8.26 5.57 39.05
CA ILE A 700 8.40 4.11 39.23
C ILE A 700 8.00 3.37 37.95
N GLY A 701 6.82 3.65 37.40
CA GLY A 701 6.35 3.01 36.17
C GLY A 701 7.24 3.31 34.95
N TYR A 702 7.86 4.50 34.89
CA TYR A 702 8.84 4.81 33.84
C TYR A 702 10.13 4.01 34.04
N LEU A 703 10.63 3.90 35.27
CA LEU A 703 11.84 3.16 35.60
C LEU A 703 11.71 1.64 35.36
N GLN A 704 10.52 1.06 35.59
CA GLN A 704 10.23 -0.36 35.30
C GLN A 704 10.34 -0.69 33.80
N ASN A 705 10.03 0.28 32.92
CA ASN A 705 10.07 0.10 31.47
C ASN A 705 11.47 0.30 30.87
N LEU A 706 12.45 0.77 31.66
CA LEU A 706 13.81 1.01 31.16
C LEU A 706 14.61 -0.29 30.99
N PRO A 707 15.44 -0.39 29.94
CA PRO A 707 16.28 -1.56 29.73
C PRO A 707 17.42 -1.63 30.76
N PRO A 708 17.92 -2.83 31.07
CA PRO A 708 18.96 -3.05 32.09
C PRO A 708 20.31 -2.41 31.74
N GLU A 709 20.54 -2.05 30.47
CA GLU A 709 21.73 -1.30 30.02
C GLU A 709 21.84 0.08 30.69
N MET A 710 20.72 0.68 31.09
CA MET A 710 20.66 2.01 31.69
C MET A 710 20.61 1.99 33.23
N ILE A 711 21.19 0.96 33.86
CA ILE A 711 21.19 0.79 35.31
C ILE A 711 21.71 2.02 36.07
N ASP A 712 22.69 2.74 35.56
CA ASP A 712 23.23 3.93 36.23
C ASP A 712 22.16 5.03 36.39
N LEU A 713 21.30 5.19 35.37
CA LEU A 713 20.18 6.12 35.39
C LEU A 713 19.05 5.60 36.30
N ILE A 714 18.77 4.29 36.28
CA ILE A 714 17.77 3.68 37.15
C ILE A 714 18.13 3.90 38.62
N LEU A 715 19.38 3.64 39.01
CA LEU A 715 19.84 3.81 40.39
C LEU A 715 19.85 5.30 40.82
N GLU A 716 20.23 6.22 39.92
CA GLU A 716 20.21 7.67 40.18
C GLU A 716 18.79 8.17 40.49
N PHE A 717 17.79 7.73 39.73
CA PHE A 717 16.41 8.19 39.87
C PHE A 717 15.54 7.33 40.79
N ALA A 718 15.97 6.10 41.16
CA ALA A 718 15.29 5.24 42.12
C ALA A 718 15.49 5.67 43.59
N GLU A 719 16.50 6.48 43.89
CA GLU A 719 16.78 6.96 45.25
C GLU A 719 15.62 7.79 45.83
N TRP A 720 15.04 8.69 45.03
CA TRP A 720 13.93 9.54 45.49
C TRP A 720 12.65 8.73 45.78
N PRO A 721 12.15 7.87 44.87
CA PRO A 721 10.99 7.01 45.13
C PRO A 721 11.17 6.12 46.37
N LEU A 722 12.35 5.51 46.56
CA LEU A 722 12.63 4.64 47.71
C LEU A 722 12.60 5.38 49.06
N ARG A 723 13.05 6.64 49.08
CA ARG A 723 13.01 7.46 50.30
C ARG A 723 11.63 8.03 50.58
N ALA A 724 10.86 8.35 49.54
CA ALA A 724 9.51 8.88 49.66
C ALA A 724 8.49 7.81 50.08
N ASP A 725 8.50 6.65 49.40
CA ASP A 725 7.68 5.49 49.75
C ASP A 725 8.47 4.19 49.53
N PRO A 726 9.03 3.58 50.60
CA PRO A 726 9.81 2.35 50.49
C PRO A 726 9.03 1.16 49.94
N LYS A 727 7.70 1.12 50.06
CA LYS A 727 6.89 0.00 49.56
C LYS A 727 6.72 0.12 48.05
N LEU A 728 6.29 1.29 47.57
CA LEU A 728 6.11 1.55 46.14
C LEU A 728 7.45 1.59 45.40
N GLY A 729 8.49 2.20 45.98
CA GLY A 729 9.82 2.25 45.37
C GLY A 729 10.45 0.87 45.16
N MET A 730 10.08 -0.11 45.99
CA MET A 730 10.57 -1.48 45.86
C MET A 730 9.98 -2.22 44.63
N GLU A 731 8.82 -1.78 44.12
CA GLU A 731 8.23 -2.32 42.89
C GLU A 731 9.13 -2.11 41.66
N ILE A 732 10.09 -1.16 41.71
CA ILE A 732 11.08 -1.00 40.64
C ILE A 732 11.92 -2.27 40.47
N PHE A 733 12.21 -2.99 41.56
CA PHE A 733 13.09 -4.15 41.56
C PHE A 733 12.35 -5.48 41.74
N LEU A 734 11.13 -5.46 42.28
CA LEU A 734 10.33 -6.67 42.57
C LEU A 734 9.19 -6.91 41.58
N ALA A 735 8.94 -6.02 40.62
CA ALA A 735 7.86 -6.22 39.67
C ALA A 735 8.12 -7.43 38.75
N ASP A 736 7.06 -8.16 38.43
CA ASP A 736 7.03 -9.28 37.46
C ASP A 736 7.23 -8.77 36.01
N THR A 737 8.37 -8.12 35.75
CA THR A 737 8.73 -7.56 34.44
C THR A 737 10.07 -8.12 33.99
N GLU A 738 10.22 -8.40 32.70
CA GLU A 738 11.47 -8.93 32.12
C GLU A 738 12.68 -8.03 32.44
N ASN A 739 12.46 -6.71 32.50
CA ASN A 739 13.51 -5.75 32.85
C ASN A 739 13.95 -5.91 34.31
N ALA A 740 13.02 -6.02 35.27
CA ALA A 740 13.36 -6.16 36.69
C ALA A 740 14.12 -7.47 36.98
N GLU A 741 13.75 -8.58 36.33
CA GLU A 741 14.42 -9.88 36.51
C GLU A 741 15.86 -9.92 35.99
N THR A 742 16.13 -9.12 34.94
CA THR A 742 17.41 -9.08 34.21
C THR A 742 18.39 -8.03 34.74
N LEU A 743 17.98 -7.18 35.69
CA LEU A 743 18.86 -6.19 36.31
C LEU A 743 20.08 -6.85 36.98
N PRO A 744 21.26 -6.21 36.92
CA PRO A 744 22.46 -6.64 37.65
C PRO A 744 22.25 -6.71 39.18
N ARG A 745 21.91 -7.91 39.66
CA ARG A 745 21.50 -8.21 41.05
C ARG A 745 22.50 -7.73 42.10
N ASP A 746 23.80 -7.94 41.88
CA ASP A 746 24.87 -7.51 42.79
C ASP A 746 24.94 -5.97 42.95
N ARG A 747 24.70 -5.22 41.87
CA ARG A 747 24.66 -3.74 41.93
C ARG A 747 23.43 -3.24 42.69
N VAL A 748 22.28 -3.89 42.47
CA VAL A 748 21.02 -3.55 43.15
C VAL A 748 21.13 -3.86 44.65
N VAL A 749 21.66 -5.02 45.03
CA VAL A 749 21.88 -5.38 46.44
C VAL A 749 22.78 -4.36 47.14
N LYS A 750 23.92 -4.00 46.54
CA LYS A 750 24.82 -2.96 47.10
C LYS A 750 24.16 -1.60 47.24
N PHE A 751 23.31 -1.23 46.27
CA PHE A 751 22.57 0.04 46.32
C PHE A 751 21.51 0.03 47.43
N LEU A 752 20.72 -1.05 47.55
CA LEU A 752 19.71 -1.19 48.60
C LEU A 752 20.35 -1.26 49.99
N ASP A 753 21.48 -1.97 50.14
CA ASP A 753 22.22 -2.07 51.41
C ASP A 753 22.76 -0.71 51.89
N ASN A 754 23.13 0.19 50.97
CA ASN A 754 23.52 1.57 51.30
C ASN A 754 22.36 2.43 51.81
N ILE A 755 21.11 2.08 51.48
CA ILE A 755 19.91 2.83 51.88
C ILE A 755 19.31 2.23 53.16
N ASP A 756 18.93 0.95 53.09
CA ASP A 756 18.38 0.17 54.20
C ASP A 756 18.64 -1.34 54.02
N THR A 757 19.30 -1.94 55.02
CA THR A 757 19.55 -3.38 55.10
C THR A 757 18.27 -4.22 55.02
N GLY A 758 17.13 -3.70 55.50
CA GLY A 758 15.84 -4.39 55.43
C GLY A 758 15.31 -4.53 54.00
N LEU A 759 15.53 -3.53 53.14
CA LEU A 759 15.17 -3.58 51.72
C LEU A 759 16.04 -4.58 50.95
N ALA A 760 17.34 -4.64 51.29
CA ALA A 760 18.25 -5.64 50.71
C ALA A 760 17.83 -7.08 51.05
N VAL A 761 17.38 -7.35 52.28
CA VAL A 761 16.85 -8.68 52.67
C VAL A 761 15.62 -9.05 51.85
N ARG A 762 14.66 -8.14 51.69
CA ARG A 762 13.44 -8.40 50.89
C ARG A 762 13.77 -8.67 49.42
N TYR A 763 14.74 -7.95 48.85
CA TYR A 763 15.20 -8.21 47.49
C TYR A 763 15.84 -9.59 47.35
N LEU A 764 16.73 -9.95 48.29
CA LEU A 764 17.39 -11.25 48.30
C LEU A 764 16.40 -12.42 48.50
N GLU A 765 15.38 -12.23 49.35
CA GLU A 765 14.29 -13.20 49.52
C GLU A 765 13.53 -13.46 48.20
N HIS A 766 13.18 -12.39 47.46
CA HIS A 766 12.54 -12.49 46.15
C HIS A 766 13.46 -13.15 45.10
N VAL A 767 14.73 -12.74 45.04
CA VAL A 767 15.72 -13.31 44.11
C VAL A 767 15.91 -14.82 44.31
N ILE A 768 15.84 -15.29 45.56
CA ILE A 768 16.07 -16.70 45.86
C ILE A 768 14.78 -17.53 45.82
N ASN A 769 13.67 -17.02 46.34
CA ASN A 769 12.42 -17.79 46.41
C ASN A 769 11.62 -17.74 45.10
N GLU A 770 11.58 -16.59 44.43
CA GLU A 770 10.76 -16.37 43.23
C GLU A 770 11.60 -16.52 41.96
N LEU A 771 12.77 -15.86 41.89
CA LEU A 771 13.67 -15.96 40.72
C LEU A 771 14.57 -17.21 40.72
N ASN A 772 14.59 -17.96 41.84
CA ASN A 772 15.34 -19.20 42.02
C ASN A 772 16.82 -19.09 41.58
N ASP A 773 17.47 -17.95 41.89
CA ASP A 773 18.88 -17.77 41.60
C ASP A 773 19.73 -18.75 42.40
N LEU A 774 20.64 -19.43 41.72
CA LEU A 774 21.50 -20.45 42.29
C LEU A 774 22.88 -19.92 42.72
N ASN A 775 23.12 -18.62 42.60
CA ASN A 775 24.41 -18.00 42.93
C ASN A 775 24.73 -18.14 44.43
N PRO A 776 25.80 -18.84 44.82
CA PRO A 776 26.16 -19.02 46.22
C PRO A 776 26.35 -17.71 46.99
N GLU A 777 26.84 -16.64 46.36
CA GLU A 777 27.13 -15.38 47.04
C GLU A 777 25.86 -14.75 47.62
N PHE A 778 24.77 -14.65 46.84
CA PHE A 778 23.50 -14.10 47.31
C PHE A 778 22.88 -14.92 48.45
N HIS A 779 23.03 -16.24 48.41
CA HIS A 779 22.57 -17.12 49.49
C HIS A 779 23.38 -16.91 50.78
N ASN A 780 24.68 -16.61 50.66
CA ASN A 780 25.51 -16.27 51.82
C ASN A 780 25.21 -14.87 52.35
N ASP A 781 24.96 -13.90 51.46
CA ASP A 781 24.64 -12.53 51.82
C ASP A 781 23.31 -12.49 52.56
N LEU A 782 22.30 -13.24 52.11
CA LEU A 782 21.02 -13.39 52.82
C LEU A 782 21.21 -14.03 54.21
N VAL A 783 21.99 -15.11 54.32
CA VAL A 783 22.31 -15.73 55.63
C VAL A 783 23.05 -14.75 56.54
N SER A 784 23.98 -13.97 55.99
CA SER A 784 24.72 -12.97 56.74
C SER A 784 23.83 -11.83 57.21
N ALA A 785 22.89 -11.38 56.38
CA ALA A 785 21.93 -10.33 56.68
C ALA A 785 20.94 -10.78 57.76
N TYR A 786 20.38 -11.98 57.66
CA TYR A 786 19.54 -12.55 58.72
C TYR A 786 20.30 -12.72 60.04
N LEU A 787 21.54 -13.23 60.00
CA LEU A 787 22.34 -13.40 61.21
C LEU A 787 22.77 -12.06 61.81
N LYS A 788 22.98 -11.02 61.00
CA LYS A 788 23.27 -9.67 61.47
C LYS A 788 22.05 -9.07 62.16
N ASP A 789 20.88 -9.10 61.50
CA ASP A 789 19.63 -8.59 62.06
C ASP A 789 19.24 -9.34 63.35
N LEU A 790 19.36 -10.68 63.38
CA LEU A 790 19.09 -11.49 64.58
C LEU A 790 20.07 -11.27 65.74
N LYS A 791 21.31 -10.86 65.46
CA LYS A 791 22.33 -10.58 66.50
C LYS A 791 22.22 -9.16 67.06
N GLU A 792 21.87 -8.20 66.21
CA GLU A 792 21.76 -6.78 66.57
C GLU A 792 20.44 -6.46 67.29
N ARG A 793 19.41 -7.27 67.08
CA ARG A 793 18.12 -7.17 67.78
C ARG A 793 18.19 -7.55 69.27
N ASN A 794 17.66 -6.68 70.12
CA ASN A 794 17.59 -6.89 71.58
C ASN A 794 16.29 -7.62 72.03
N ASP A 795 15.31 -7.79 71.14
CA ASP A 795 13.95 -8.28 71.39
C ASP A 795 13.78 -9.79 71.11
N ARG A 796 14.56 -10.62 71.81
CA ARG A 796 14.66 -12.08 71.56
C ARG A 796 13.35 -12.88 71.70
N ASP A 797 12.36 -12.36 72.43
CA ASP A 797 11.07 -13.05 72.64
C ASP A 797 9.93 -12.52 71.74
N SER A 798 10.19 -11.50 70.92
CA SER A 798 9.22 -10.90 69.99
C SER A 798 8.73 -11.91 68.95
N GLU A 799 7.46 -11.79 68.54
CA GLU A 799 6.92 -12.58 67.42
C GLU A 799 7.73 -12.37 66.15
N ASP A 800 8.26 -11.16 65.93
CA ASP A 800 9.10 -10.82 64.78
C ASP A 800 10.45 -11.56 64.80
N TRP A 801 11.05 -11.76 65.98
CA TRP A 801 12.30 -12.50 66.13
C TRP A 801 12.09 -13.99 65.83
N LYS A 802 10.98 -14.56 66.32
CA LYS A 802 10.61 -15.95 66.06
C LYS A 802 10.26 -16.17 64.59
N ASP A 803 9.56 -15.23 63.96
CA ASP A 803 9.25 -15.26 62.54
C ASP A 803 10.53 -15.22 61.69
N LEU A 804 11.44 -14.28 61.95
CA LEU A 804 12.72 -14.16 61.25
C LEU A 804 13.59 -15.42 61.45
N MET A 805 13.64 -15.96 62.68
CA MET A 805 14.32 -17.24 62.96
C MET A 805 13.69 -18.40 62.18
N SER A 806 12.36 -18.46 62.11
CA SER A 806 11.66 -19.50 61.34
C SER A 806 11.93 -19.39 59.83
N ARG A 807 12.03 -18.17 59.30
CA ARG A 807 12.43 -17.90 57.91
C ARG A 807 13.86 -18.33 57.64
N LEU A 808 14.80 -18.01 58.55
CA LEU A 808 16.18 -18.48 58.47
C LEU A 808 16.28 -20.00 58.48
N VAL A 809 15.60 -20.68 59.41
CA VAL A 809 15.61 -22.16 59.51
C VAL A 809 14.99 -22.80 58.26
N THR A 810 13.90 -22.23 57.76
CA THR A 810 13.25 -22.68 56.52
C THR A 810 14.20 -22.53 55.34
N PHE A 811 14.85 -21.36 55.19
CA PHE A 811 15.84 -21.10 54.16
C PHE A 811 17.02 -22.07 54.22
N LEU A 812 17.58 -22.30 55.42
CA LEU A 812 18.70 -23.23 55.60
C LEU A 812 18.32 -24.69 55.28
N ARG A 813 17.04 -25.05 55.39
CA ARG A 813 16.50 -26.38 55.05
C ARG A 813 16.19 -26.52 53.57
N THR A 814 15.70 -25.47 52.90
CA THR A 814 15.33 -25.50 51.48
C THR A 814 16.53 -25.28 50.56
N SER A 815 17.40 -24.31 50.87
CA SER A 815 18.59 -24.00 50.07
C SER A 815 19.75 -24.96 50.38
N LYS A 816 20.47 -25.39 49.34
CA LYS A 816 21.71 -26.18 49.44
C LYS A 816 22.94 -25.42 48.92
N GLN A 817 22.80 -24.15 48.56
CA GLN A 817 23.78 -23.41 47.74
C GLN A 817 24.63 -22.41 48.51
N TYR A 818 24.29 -22.11 49.77
CA TYR A 818 25.14 -21.32 50.64
C TYR A 818 26.42 -22.09 51.03
N TYR A 819 27.48 -21.36 51.40
CA TYR A 819 28.71 -21.99 51.88
C TYR A 819 28.49 -22.57 53.28
N LEU A 820 28.21 -23.87 53.34
CA LEU A 820 27.93 -24.64 54.55
C LEU A 820 28.95 -24.38 55.67
N ASN A 821 30.25 -24.30 55.33
CA ASN A 821 31.32 -24.03 56.28
C ASN A 821 31.29 -22.59 56.83
N LYS A 822 31.00 -21.59 55.97
CA LYS A 822 30.94 -20.17 56.36
C LYS A 822 29.69 -19.91 57.22
N ALA A 823 28.55 -20.49 56.83
CA ALA A 823 27.33 -20.46 57.63
C ALA A 823 27.52 -21.11 59.01
N PHE A 824 28.15 -22.29 59.08
CA PHE A 824 28.42 -22.97 60.37
C PHE A 824 29.37 -22.18 61.29
N GLN A 825 30.33 -21.44 60.74
CA GLN A 825 31.21 -20.58 61.53
C GLN A 825 30.50 -19.31 62.05
N ASN A 826 29.58 -18.76 61.27
CA ASN A 826 28.87 -17.52 61.60
C ASN A 826 27.73 -17.72 62.62
N ILE A 827 27.19 -18.95 62.71
CA ILE A 827 26.16 -19.33 63.69
C ILE A 827 26.79 -19.49 65.09
N PRO A 828 26.27 -18.81 66.13
CA PRO A 828 26.72 -19.00 67.51
C PRO A 828 26.55 -20.45 67.99
N LYS A 829 27.61 -21.07 68.54
CA LYS A 829 27.62 -22.49 68.94
C LYS A 829 27.05 -22.77 70.33
N ASP A 830 27.01 -21.75 71.18
CA ASP A 830 26.67 -21.84 72.60
C ASP A 830 25.31 -21.19 72.94
N ASP A 831 24.60 -20.68 71.92
CA ASP A 831 23.29 -20.04 72.11
C ASP A 831 22.15 -21.04 71.88
N PRO A 832 21.27 -21.28 72.89
CA PRO A 832 20.11 -22.16 72.77
C PRO A 832 19.16 -21.86 71.60
N GLY A 833 19.02 -20.59 71.22
CA GLY A 833 18.12 -20.19 70.13
C GLY A 833 18.57 -20.65 68.75
N PHE A 834 19.87 -20.94 68.57
CA PHE A 834 20.45 -21.28 67.28
C PHE A 834 20.75 -22.78 67.12
N TYR A 835 20.45 -23.63 68.12
CA TYR A 835 20.71 -25.08 68.04
C TYR A 835 19.94 -25.76 66.90
N GLU A 836 18.74 -25.31 66.57
CA GLU A 836 17.97 -25.85 65.45
C GLU A 836 18.59 -25.49 64.10
N ALA A 837 18.96 -24.23 63.89
CA ALA A 837 19.69 -23.79 62.71
C ALA A 837 21.04 -24.53 62.57
N GLN A 838 21.75 -24.75 63.68
CA GLN A 838 22.99 -25.51 63.73
C GLN A 838 22.79 -26.98 63.29
N ALA A 839 21.74 -27.64 63.79
CA ALA A 839 21.43 -29.02 63.43
C ALA A 839 21.08 -29.17 61.94
N VAL A 840 20.36 -28.20 61.37
CA VAL A 840 20.02 -28.17 59.93
C VAL A 840 21.27 -27.99 59.06
N VAL A 841 22.18 -27.07 59.41
CA VAL A 841 23.43 -26.89 58.66
C VAL A 841 24.32 -28.15 58.74
N LEU A 842 24.43 -28.78 59.92
CA LEU A 842 25.17 -30.04 60.08
C LEU A 842 24.55 -31.19 59.29
N SER A 843 23.23 -31.20 59.15
CA SER A 843 22.52 -32.13 58.27
C SER A 843 22.95 -31.98 56.82
N ASN A 844 22.98 -30.75 56.32
CA ASN A 844 23.40 -30.47 54.94
C ASN A 844 24.89 -30.74 54.72
N LEU A 845 25.71 -30.68 55.76
CA LEU A 845 27.14 -31.04 55.74
C LEU A 845 27.37 -32.58 55.75
N GLY A 846 26.31 -33.38 55.84
CA GLY A 846 26.38 -34.85 55.91
C GLY A 846 26.84 -35.39 57.27
N GLN A 847 26.97 -34.53 58.28
CA GLN A 847 27.38 -34.93 59.63
C GLN A 847 26.15 -35.32 60.48
N HIS A 848 25.41 -36.33 60.01
CA HIS A 848 24.15 -36.79 60.63
C HIS A 848 24.30 -37.19 62.10
N LYS A 849 25.43 -37.80 62.48
CA LYS A 849 25.72 -38.17 63.87
C LYS A 849 25.76 -36.94 64.79
N GLN A 850 26.36 -35.83 64.34
CA GLN A 850 26.46 -34.60 65.14
C GLN A 850 25.11 -33.87 65.20
N ALA A 851 24.35 -33.85 64.10
CA ALA A 851 23.00 -33.31 64.08
C ALA A 851 22.07 -34.06 65.04
N LEU A 852 22.13 -35.40 65.04
CA LEU A 852 21.38 -36.24 65.98
C LEU A 852 21.81 -36.04 67.44
N VAL A 853 23.10 -35.84 67.71
CA VAL A 853 23.58 -35.48 69.05
C VAL A 853 22.95 -34.16 69.54
N ILE A 854 22.77 -33.17 68.65
CA ILE A 854 22.09 -31.92 69.00
C ILE A 854 20.61 -32.18 69.31
N TYR A 855 19.88 -32.92 68.47
CA TYR A 855 18.46 -33.22 68.73
C TYR A 855 18.24 -34.04 70.00
N VAL A 856 19.07 -35.06 70.23
CA VAL A 856 18.91 -36.01 71.34
C VAL A 856 19.42 -35.44 72.67
N PHE A 857 20.58 -34.78 72.70
CA PHE A 857 21.22 -34.36 73.97
C PHE A 857 21.10 -32.87 74.26
N LYS A 858 21.12 -31.98 73.26
CA LYS A 858 21.01 -30.53 73.47
C LYS A 858 19.56 -30.04 73.48
N ILE A 859 18.78 -30.39 72.46
CA ILE A 859 17.37 -30.00 72.31
C ILE A 859 16.46 -30.94 73.14
N LYS A 860 16.87 -32.21 73.32
CA LYS A 860 16.12 -33.27 74.04
C LYS A 860 14.72 -33.54 73.46
N ASP A 861 14.57 -33.36 72.15
CA ASP A 861 13.33 -33.63 71.43
C ASP A 861 13.49 -34.91 70.59
N PHE A 862 13.03 -36.01 71.15
CA PHE A 862 13.13 -37.35 70.54
C PHE A 862 12.21 -37.50 69.33
N GLN A 863 11.11 -36.75 69.28
CA GLN A 863 10.17 -36.77 68.16
C GLN A 863 10.77 -36.07 66.95
N LYS A 864 11.37 -34.88 67.13
CA LYS A 864 12.12 -34.20 66.07
C LYS A 864 13.31 -35.03 65.57
N ALA A 865 13.97 -35.79 66.45
CA ALA A 865 15.03 -36.72 66.05
C ALA A 865 14.51 -37.88 65.16
N GLU A 866 13.32 -38.41 65.44
CA GLU A 866 12.66 -39.42 64.60
C GLU A 866 12.22 -38.83 63.24
N GLU A 867 11.63 -37.63 63.25
CA GLU A 867 11.26 -36.88 62.04
C GLU A 867 12.46 -36.58 61.14
N TYR A 868 13.59 -36.21 61.76
CA TYR A 868 14.85 -36.01 61.06
C TYR A 868 15.34 -37.28 60.36
N CYS A 869 15.31 -38.43 61.06
CA CYS A 869 15.65 -39.71 60.46
C CYS A 869 14.70 -40.10 59.31
N ASN A 870 13.40 -39.83 59.46
CA ASN A 870 12.41 -40.04 58.38
C ASN A 870 12.72 -39.17 57.16
N TYR A 871 13.07 -37.89 57.36
CA TYR A 871 13.42 -36.96 56.29
C TYR A 871 14.66 -37.41 55.51
N VAL A 872 15.74 -37.77 56.21
CA VAL A 872 16.97 -38.23 55.55
C VAL A 872 16.76 -39.59 54.86
N TYR A 873 15.96 -40.48 55.43
CA TYR A 873 15.61 -41.76 54.80
C TYR A 873 14.81 -41.56 53.50
N LEU A 874 13.84 -40.65 53.48
CA LEU A 874 13.05 -40.34 52.27
C LEU A 874 13.89 -39.64 51.18
N GLN A 875 14.95 -38.92 51.55
CA GLN A 875 15.87 -38.29 50.59
C GLN A 875 16.95 -39.23 50.05
N SER A 876 17.13 -40.43 50.64
CA SER A 876 18.05 -41.43 50.10
C SER A 876 17.48 -42.08 48.84
N ASP A 877 18.26 -42.09 47.76
CA ASP A 877 17.86 -42.44 46.39
C ASP A 877 17.33 -43.90 46.30
N PRO A 878 16.18 -44.18 45.62
CA PRO A 878 15.60 -45.52 45.54
C PRO A 878 16.48 -46.55 44.81
N SER A 879 17.48 -46.10 44.05
CA SER A 879 18.53 -46.91 43.43
C SER A 879 19.41 -47.63 44.48
N THR A 880 19.60 -47.03 45.66
CA THR A 880 20.26 -47.66 46.82
C THR A 880 19.31 -48.56 47.64
N VAL A 881 18.00 -48.40 47.45
CA VAL A 881 16.96 -49.20 48.12
C VAL A 881 16.64 -50.47 47.31
N GLN A 882 16.86 -50.47 45.99
CA GLN A 882 16.72 -51.67 45.15
C GLN A 882 17.77 -52.76 45.41
N SER A 883 18.92 -52.44 46.03
CA SER A 883 19.87 -53.46 46.48
C SER A 883 19.60 -53.98 47.90
N THR A 884 18.63 -53.41 48.62
CA THR A 884 18.29 -53.82 50.00
C THR A 884 16.85 -54.30 50.16
N GLN A 885 16.04 -54.23 49.11
CA GLN A 885 14.80 -55.01 49.00
C GLN A 885 15.01 -56.15 48.00
N ALA A 886 15.11 -57.37 48.54
CA ALA A 886 15.22 -58.66 47.84
C ALA A 886 16.63 -59.23 47.59
N SER A 887 17.56 -59.12 48.55
CA SER A 887 18.56 -60.18 48.75
C SER A 887 18.24 -60.96 50.03
N THR A 888 17.95 -62.26 49.89
CA THR A 888 17.86 -63.22 51.00
C THR A 888 19.25 -63.66 51.49
N THR A 889 20.27 -62.85 51.23
CA THR A 889 21.65 -63.08 51.60
C THR A 889 22.14 -61.84 52.34
N ASP A 890 22.24 -61.95 53.66
CA ASP A 890 23.01 -61.02 54.49
C ASP A 890 24.44 -60.99 53.95
N SER A 891 24.87 -59.83 53.47
CA SER A 891 26.28 -59.55 53.21
C SER A 891 26.69 -58.44 54.18
N ASP A 892 27.75 -58.70 54.94
CA ASP A 892 28.20 -57.96 56.15
C ASP A 892 28.67 -56.51 55.91
N ASP A 893 28.56 -55.98 54.69
CA ASP A 893 29.17 -54.70 54.27
C ASP A 893 28.15 -53.57 53.97
N SER A 894 26.94 -53.61 54.50
CA SER A 894 25.97 -52.52 54.31
C SER A 894 26.22 -51.37 55.30
N VAL A 895 26.46 -50.15 54.79
CA VAL A 895 26.56 -48.89 55.57
C VAL A 895 25.42 -48.81 56.59
N PRO A 896 25.70 -48.49 57.88
CA PRO A 896 24.66 -48.45 58.90
C PRO A 896 23.56 -47.45 58.53
N SER A 897 22.31 -47.92 58.49
CA SER A 897 21.13 -47.07 58.29
C SER A 897 21.10 -45.92 59.30
N ILE A 898 20.52 -44.75 58.94
CA ILE A 898 20.45 -43.60 59.85
C ILE A 898 19.69 -43.93 61.14
N TYR A 899 18.68 -44.81 61.05
CA TYR A 899 17.97 -45.33 62.21
C TYR A 899 18.84 -46.21 63.11
N HIS A 900 19.83 -46.92 62.56
CA HIS A 900 20.83 -47.66 63.33
C HIS A 900 21.79 -46.69 64.05
N THR A 901 22.08 -45.54 63.45
CA THR A 901 22.85 -44.47 64.11
C THR A 901 22.05 -43.83 65.25
N LEU A 902 20.76 -43.57 65.06
CA LEU A 902 19.87 -43.09 66.13
C LEU A 902 19.72 -44.12 67.26
N LEU A 903 19.53 -45.40 66.92
CA LEU A 903 19.43 -46.49 67.88
C LEU A 903 20.73 -46.66 68.68
N SER A 904 21.90 -46.57 68.03
CA SER A 904 23.19 -46.62 68.74
C SER A 904 23.41 -45.40 69.62
N LEU A 905 22.89 -44.21 69.27
CA LEU A 905 22.92 -43.04 70.15
C LEU A 905 22.01 -43.19 71.38
N TYR A 906 20.90 -43.94 71.28
CA TYR A 906 20.02 -44.23 72.42
C TYR A 906 20.54 -45.35 73.32
N LEU A 907 21.09 -46.43 72.74
CA LEU A 907 21.53 -47.62 73.49
C LEU A 907 22.99 -47.54 73.96
N THR A 908 23.85 -46.85 73.20
CA THR A 908 25.29 -46.71 73.45
C THR A 908 25.76 -45.26 73.26
N PRO A 909 25.30 -44.31 74.10
CA PRO A 909 25.66 -42.90 73.98
C PRO A 909 27.15 -42.63 74.28
N PRO A 910 27.78 -41.62 73.64
CA PRO A 910 29.11 -41.17 74.03
C PRO A 910 29.09 -40.52 75.42
N PRO A 911 30.12 -40.72 76.27
CA PRO A 911 30.19 -40.12 77.60
C PRO A 911 30.18 -38.59 77.48
N PRO A 912 29.37 -37.84 78.28
CA PRO A 912 28.82 -38.16 79.61
C PRO A 912 27.32 -38.53 79.66
N HIS A 913 26.69 -38.93 78.55
CA HIS A 913 25.23 -39.15 78.50
C HIS A 913 24.81 -40.59 78.84
N GLU A 914 23.60 -40.77 79.41
CA GLU A 914 23.04 -42.07 79.81
C GLU A 914 22.14 -42.69 78.72
N PRO A 915 22.05 -44.04 78.65
CA PRO A 915 21.24 -44.74 77.65
C PRO A 915 19.73 -44.57 77.89
N ASN A 916 18.98 -44.28 76.82
CA ASN A 916 17.54 -44.03 76.83
C ASN A 916 16.75 -45.21 76.23
N TRP A 917 16.25 -46.09 77.09
CA TRP A 917 15.53 -47.32 76.70
C TRP A 917 14.15 -47.09 76.06
N PRO A 918 13.26 -46.22 76.60
CA PRO A 918 11.90 -46.11 76.07
C PRO A 918 11.84 -45.64 74.60
N PRO A 919 12.57 -44.58 74.19
CA PRO A 919 12.62 -44.17 72.78
C PRO A 919 13.27 -45.21 71.87
N ALA A 920 14.24 -45.99 72.37
CA ALA A 920 14.88 -47.05 71.60
C ALA A 920 13.91 -48.21 71.28
N LEU A 921 13.11 -48.64 72.27
CA LEU A 921 12.09 -49.68 72.09
C LEU A 921 10.95 -49.20 71.18
N GLU A 922 10.54 -47.92 71.30
CA GLU A 922 9.55 -47.32 70.42
C GLU A 922 10.04 -47.28 68.96
N LEU A 923 11.30 -46.88 68.74
CA LEU A 923 11.93 -46.89 67.42
C LEU A 923 11.99 -48.30 66.81
N LEU A 924 12.34 -49.31 67.61
CA LEU A 924 12.36 -50.72 67.20
C LEU A 924 10.97 -51.24 66.83
N SER A 925 9.93 -50.82 67.54
CA SER A 925 8.55 -51.22 67.26
C SER A 925 8.01 -50.60 65.95
N LYS A 926 8.33 -49.32 65.70
CA LYS A 926 7.84 -48.56 64.53
C LYS A 926 8.65 -48.85 63.26
N HIS A 927 9.98 -48.84 63.35
CA HIS A 927 10.89 -48.92 62.19
C HIS A 927 11.72 -50.21 62.17
N GLY A 928 11.40 -51.19 63.00
CA GLY A 928 12.14 -52.46 63.13
C GLY A 928 12.30 -53.25 61.83
N SER A 929 11.35 -53.15 60.91
CA SER A 929 11.44 -53.80 59.59
C SER A 929 12.46 -53.15 58.66
N ARG A 930 12.90 -51.91 58.93
CA ARG A 930 13.86 -51.14 58.10
C ARG A 930 15.31 -51.29 58.56
N LEU A 931 15.53 -51.89 59.73
CA LEU A 931 16.85 -52.08 60.31
C LEU A 931 17.44 -53.45 59.91
N PRO A 932 18.75 -53.55 59.64
CA PRO A 932 19.41 -54.84 59.42
C PRO A 932 19.37 -55.68 60.70
N ALA A 933 18.88 -56.91 60.59
CA ALA A 933 18.61 -57.77 61.75
C ALA A 933 19.90 -58.14 62.50
N SER A 934 20.98 -58.47 61.78
CA SER A 934 22.28 -58.84 62.36
C SER A 934 22.88 -57.71 63.20
N SER A 935 23.01 -56.50 62.64
CA SER A 935 23.61 -55.36 63.32
C SER A 935 22.74 -54.84 64.48
N THR A 936 21.42 -54.87 64.31
CA THR A 936 20.48 -54.43 65.36
C THR A 936 20.50 -55.37 66.56
N MET A 937 20.58 -56.68 66.34
CA MET A 937 20.67 -57.67 67.43
C MET A 937 21.98 -57.51 68.22
N ASN A 938 23.08 -57.14 67.56
CA ASN A 938 24.36 -56.90 68.24
C ASN A 938 24.36 -55.65 69.15
N LEU A 939 23.44 -54.69 68.93
CA LEU A 939 23.30 -53.50 69.75
C LEU A 939 22.37 -53.70 70.96
N ILE A 940 21.58 -54.77 70.97
CA ILE A 940 20.66 -55.07 72.07
C ILE A 940 21.45 -55.79 73.17
N PRO A 941 21.43 -55.32 74.43
CA PRO A 941 22.13 -56.00 75.51
C PRO A 941 21.44 -57.32 75.90
N ASP A 942 22.25 -58.29 76.33
CA ASP A 942 21.79 -59.61 76.81
C ASP A 942 20.85 -59.54 78.03
N THR A 943 20.75 -58.39 78.68
CA THR A 943 19.88 -58.16 79.85
C THR A 943 18.43 -57.85 79.48
N LEU A 944 18.11 -57.55 78.21
CA LEU A 944 16.75 -57.18 77.80
C LEU A 944 15.87 -58.43 77.61
N PRO A 945 14.69 -58.53 78.26
CA PRO A 945 13.80 -59.67 78.09
C PRO A 945 13.22 -59.73 76.68
N ILE A 946 13.23 -60.93 76.08
CA ILE A 946 12.73 -61.19 74.71
C ILE A 946 11.26 -60.78 74.54
N SER A 947 10.45 -60.82 75.62
CA SER A 947 9.05 -60.39 75.60
C SER A 947 8.87 -58.93 75.15
N GLU A 948 9.83 -58.05 75.43
CA GLU A 948 9.76 -56.63 75.02
C GLU A 948 10.07 -56.43 73.54
N LEU A 949 10.65 -57.44 72.87
CA LEU A 949 10.96 -57.44 71.44
C LEU A 949 9.90 -58.18 70.59
N GLU A 950 8.79 -58.63 71.18
CA GLU A 950 7.75 -59.37 70.46
C GLU A 950 7.23 -58.59 69.23
N SER A 951 6.99 -57.29 69.40
CA SER A 951 6.52 -56.40 68.34
C SER A 951 7.52 -56.32 67.17
N TYR A 952 8.81 -56.21 67.48
CA TYR A 952 9.90 -56.21 66.51
C TYR A 952 9.95 -57.52 65.72
N PHE A 953 10.01 -58.67 66.39
CA PHE A 953 10.08 -59.98 65.72
C PHE A 953 8.86 -60.27 64.86
N ARG A 954 7.66 -59.98 65.38
CA ARG A 954 6.40 -60.16 64.64
C ARG A 954 6.33 -59.26 63.42
N GLY A 955 6.77 -58.00 63.55
CA GLY A 955 6.86 -57.04 62.46
C GLY A 955 7.82 -57.50 61.37
N ARG A 956 9.04 -57.93 61.75
CA ARG A 956 10.06 -58.39 60.81
C ARG A 956 9.62 -59.65 60.06
N ILE A 957 9.12 -60.67 60.75
CA ILE A 957 8.66 -61.93 60.13
C ILE A 957 7.53 -61.66 59.12
N ARG A 958 6.56 -60.80 59.49
CA ARG A 958 5.48 -60.39 58.57
C ARG A 958 6.02 -59.66 57.35
N SER A 959 6.97 -58.73 57.52
CA SER A 959 7.55 -57.98 56.41
C SER A 959 8.29 -58.90 55.42
N VAL A 960 9.09 -59.85 55.93
CA VAL A 960 9.82 -60.81 55.10
C VAL A 960 8.85 -61.71 54.32
N ASN A 961 7.80 -62.23 54.98
CA ASN A 961 6.77 -63.02 54.30
C ASN A 961 5.98 -62.22 53.25
N SER A 962 5.70 -60.95 53.52
CA SER A 962 5.03 -60.05 52.57
C SER A 962 5.87 -59.88 51.30
N VAL A 963 7.17 -59.61 51.44
CA VAL A 963 8.10 -59.46 50.29
C VAL A 963 8.16 -60.76 49.48
N VAL A 964 8.25 -61.93 50.11
CA VAL A 964 8.27 -63.22 49.41
C VAL A 964 6.97 -63.45 48.62
N ASN A 965 5.82 -63.11 49.20
CA ASN A 965 4.52 -63.25 48.53
C ASN A 965 4.37 -62.26 47.37
N GLU A 966 4.80 -61.02 47.54
CA GLU A 966 4.79 -59.99 46.49
C GLU A 966 5.67 -60.41 45.31
N VAL A 967 6.91 -60.84 45.56
CA VAL A 967 7.82 -61.34 44.52
C VAL A 967 7.20 -62.53 43.78
N ARG A 968 6.48 -63.41 44.47
CA ARG A 968 5.77 -64.53 43.84
C ARG A 968 4.64 -64.05 42.92
N ILE A 969 3.89 -63.02 43.31
CA ILE A 969 2.84 -62.41 42.48
C ILE A 969 3.46 -61.72 41.26
N VAL A 970 4.50 -60.90 41.45
CA VAL A 970 5.21 -60.21 40.37
C VAL A 970 5.77 -61.23 39.37
N ALA A 971 6.41 -62.30 39.86
CA ALA A 971 6.89 -63.38 39.00
C ALA A 971 5.75 -64.07 38.22
N GLY A 972 4.58 -64.22 38.83
CA GLY A 972 3.36 -64.71 38.17
C GLY A 972 2.88 -63.77 37.06
N LEU A 973 2.76 -62.47 37.35
CA LEU A 973 2.34 -61.46 36.39
C LEU A 973 3.32 -61.36 35.21
N ARG A 974 4.63 -61.35 35.47
CA ARG A 974 5.65 -61.38 34.41
C ARG A 974 5.52 -62.62 33.53
N LYS A 975 5.21 -63.79 34.08
CA LYS A 975 4.92 -64.98 33.27
C LYS A 975 3.70 -64.78 32.38
N THR A 976 2.63 -64.13 32.87
CA THR A 976 1.44 -63.83 32.04
C THR A 976 1.75 -62.82 30.93
N GLU A 977 2.54 -61.78 31.21
CA GLU A 977 3.01 -60.82 30.19
C GLU A 977 3.82 -61.52 29.10
N VAL A 978 4.71 -62.46 29.47
CA VAL A 978 5.47 -63.26 28.50
C VAL A 978 4.53 -64.06 27.60
N VAL A 979 3.50 -64.70 28.14
CA VAL A 979 2.52 -65.45 27.36
C VAL A 979 1.71 -64.52 26.44
N SER A 980 1.28 -63.36 26.93
CA SER A 980 0.56 -62.35 26.12
C SER A 980 1.42 -61.80 24.98
N ALA A 981 2.69 -61.49 25.25
CA ALA A 981 3.66 -61.05 24.24
C ALA A 981 3.92 -62.14 23.19
N GLN A 982 4.04 -63.40 23.61
CA GLN A 982 4.17 -64.54 22.69
C GLN A 982 2.93 -64.73 21.81
N ALA A 983 1.72 -64.59 22.38
CA ALA A 983 0.48 -64.66 21.62
C ALA A 983 0.37 -63.54 20.58
N SER A 984 0.71 -62.30 20.96
CA SER A 984 0.73 -61.13 20.06
C SER A 984 1.74 -61.31 18.92
N LEU A 985 2.91 -61.88 19.21
CA LEU A 985 3.93 -62.21 18.22
C LEU A 985 3.46 -63.28 17.20
N LEU A 986 2.69 -64.28 17.66
CA LEU A 986 2.23 -65.41 16.85
C LEU A 986 1.01 -65.06 15.98
N LEU A 987 0.00 -64.41 16.54
CA LEU A 987 -1.26 -64.17 15.84
C LEU A 987 -1.14 -63.06 14.78
N GLY A 988 -0.35 -62.01 15.05
CA GLY A 988 -0.42 -60.77 14.27
C GLY A 988 -1.76 -60.09 14.49
N ASP A 989 -1.75 -58.86 15.01
CA ASP A 989 -2.99 -58.24 15.45
C ASP A 989 -3.92 -57.97 14.27
N GLY A 990 -5.11 -58.59 14.30
CA GLY A 990 -6.25 -58.26 13.45
C GLY A 990 -6.84 -56.87 13.71
N LYS A 991 -5.99 -55.86 13.97
CA LYS A 991 -6.32 -54.44 14.09
C LYS A 991 -5.83 -53.71 12.83
N PRO A 992 -6.70 -52.98 12.10
CA PRO A 992 -6.24 -52.13 11.00
C PRO A 992 -5.25 -51.09 11.54
N GLY A 993 -4.01 -51.11 11.03
CA GLY A 993 -2.91 -50.23 11.47
C GLY A 993 -1.89 -50.85 12.44
N GLY A 994 -2.03 -52.13 12.80
CA GLY A 994 -1.04 -52.83 13.64
C GLY A 994 0.27 -53.13 12.90
N LYS A 995 1.40 -52.70 13.46
CA LYS A 995 2.76 -52.96 12.94
C LYS A 995 3.38 -54.17 13.66
N GLY A 996 3.31 -55.38 13.06
CA GLY A 996 4.12 -56.53 13.48
C GLY A 996 3.37 -57.84 13.78
N GLY A 997 4.05 -58.97 13.56
CA GLY A 997 3.57 -60.35 13.80
C GLY A 997 4.25 -61.37 12.87
N ARG A 998 4.46 -62.62 13.30
CA ARG A 998 5.08 -63.67 12.47
C ARG A 998 4.18 -64.14 11.31
N ASN A 999 2.86 -64.05 11.46
CA ASN A 999 1.86 -64.40 10.44
C ASN A 999 1.43 -63.22 9.54
N ARG A 1000 2.22 -62.13 9.49
CA ARG A 1000 1.90 -60.96 8.66
C ARG A 1000 2.12 -61.22 7.16
N GLY A 1001 1.29 -60.60 6.32
CA GLY A 1001 1.46 -60.56 4.86
C GLY A 1001 1.33 -59.13 4.34
N VAL A 1002 2.05 -58.79 3.25
CA VAL A 1002 1.98 -57.48 2.59
C VAL A 1002 1.72 -57.68 1.11
N TYR A 1003 0.77 -56.92 0.55
CA TYR A 1003 0.44 -56.94 -0.88
C TYR A 1003 1.40 -56.03 -1.68
N VAL A 1004 1.94 -56.53 -2.79
CA VAL A 1004 2.90 -55.78 -3.63
C VAL A 1004 2.35 -55.66 -5.04
N GLU A 1005 2.00 -54.42 -5.43
CA GLU A 1005 1.52 -54.08 -6.77
C GLU A 1005 2.67 -53.86 -7.77
N LYS A 1006 2.36 -53.90 -9.07
CA LYS A 1006 3.35 -53.79 -10.16
C LYS A 1006 4.12 -52.46 -10.19
N ASP A 1007 3.53 -51.39 -9.67
CA ASP A 1007 4.14 -50.06 -9.63
C ASP A 1007 4.84 -49.75 -8.29
N ARG A 1008 4.84 -50.70 -7.34
CA ARG A 1008 5.42 -50.47 -6.02
C ARG A 1008 6.94 -50.33 -6.09
N VAL A 1009 7.47 -49.27 -5.47
CA VAL A 1009 8.89 -48.95 -5.42
C VAL A 1009 9.51 -49.29 -4.06
N CYS A 1010 10.80 -49.59 -4.06
CA CYS A 1010 11.58 -49.83 -2.85
C CYS A 1010 11.74 -48.52 -2.04
N GLY A 1011 11.40 -48.53 -0.74
CA GLY A 1011 11.50 -47.35 0.15
C GLY A 1011 12.92 -46.78 0.35
N VAL A 1012 13.97 -47.56 0.01
CA VAL A 1012 15.37 -47.15 0.17
C VAL A 1012 15.98 -46.63 -1.13
N CYS A 1013 15.80 -47.36 -2.24
CA CYS A 1013 16.44 -47.01 -3.52
C CYS A 1013 15.48 -46.40 -4.55
N HIS A 1014 14.19 -46.30 -4.22
CA HIS A 1014 13.10 -45.74 -5.04
C HIS A 1014 12.96 -46.34 -6.45
N LYS A 1015 13.56 -47.53 -6.70
CA LYS A 1015 13.38 -48.31 -7.93
C LYS A 1015 12.19 -49.26 -7.78
N ARG A 1016 11.49 -49.57 -8.89
CA ARG A 1016 10.38 -50.55 -8.91
C ARG A 1016 10.86 -51.92 -8.43
N LEU A 1017 10.05 -52.56 -7.56
CA LEU A 1017 10.39 -53.85 -6.95
C LEU A 1017 10.42 -54.99 -7.98
N GLY A 1018 9.50 -54.99 -8.95
CA GLY A 1018 9.49 -55.97 -10.04
C GLY A 1018 9.51 -57.43 -9.57
N ARG A 1019 10.38 -58.26 -10.16
CA ARG A 1019 10.58 -59.70 -9.85
C ARG A 1019 11.71 -59.96 -8.84
N SER A 1020 12.21 -58.94 -8.17
CA SER A 1020 13.35 -59.09 -7.24
C SER A 1020 12.95 -59.72 -5.90
N VAL A 1021 13.91 -60.29 -5.18
CA VAL A 1021 13.68 -60.77 -3.80
C VAL A 1021 13.46 -59.57 -2.89
N ILE A 1022 12.32 -59.57 -2.21
CA ILE A 1022 11.88 -58.48 -1.32
C ILE A 1022 12.07 -58.85 0.15
N ALA A 1023 12.21 -57.84 1.00
CA ALA A 1023 12.14 -57.93 2.45
C ALA A 1023 11.11 -56.92 2.96
N VAL A 1024 10.40 -57.27 4.03
CA VAL A 1024 9.36 -56.43 4.64
C VAL A 1024 9.84 -55.96 6.01
N LEU A 1025 9.91 -54.64 6.22
CA LEU A 1025 10.31 -54.04 7.49
C LEU A 1025 9.15 -54.03 8.50
N PRO A 1026 9.40 -53.87 9.82
CA PRO A 1026 8.35 -53.86 10.86
C PRO A 1026 7.22 -52.85 10.63
N ASP A 1027 7.48 -51.78 9.87
CA ASP A 1027 6.56 -50.70 9.51
C ASP A 1027 5.71 -50.97 8.25
N ASN A 1028 5.81 -52.16 7.65
CA ASN A 1028 5.18 -52.60 6.40
C ASN A 1028 5.75 -51.97 5.11
N GLU A 1029 6.92 -51.34 5.19
CA GLU A 1029 7.68 -50.97 3.98
C GLU A 1029 8.29 -52.21 3.32
N VAL A 1030 8.22 -52.25 1.99
CA VAL A 1030 8.81 -53.32 1.18
C VAL A 1030 10.05 -52.78 0.50
N VAL A 1031 11.17 -53.44 0.75
CA VAL A 1031 12.48 -53.06 0.23
C VAL A 1031 13.09 -54.23 -0.54
N HIS A 1032 14.02 -53.95 -1.44
CA HIS A 1032 14.86 -55.01 -2.02
C HIS A 1032 15.66 -55.68 -0.90
N TYR A 1033 15.86 -57.00 -0.99
CA TYR A 1033 16.67 -57.73 0.01
C TYR A 1033 18.06 -57.12 0.21
N GLY A 1034 18.73 -56.70 -0.88
CA GLY A 1034 20.03 -56.01 -0.80
C GLY A 1034 19.99 -54.58 -0.23
N CYS A 1035 18.81 -53.98 -0.10
CA CYS A 1035 18.62 -52.66 0.54
C CYS A 1035 18.32 -52.76 2.04
N LEU A 1036 18.11 -53.97 2.58
CA LEU A 1036 17.71 -54.19 3.97
C LEU A 1036 18.70 -53.57 4.97
N ASN A 1037 20.00 -53.80 4.78
CA ASN A 1037 21.05 -53.25 5.65
C ASN A 1037 21.19 -51.71 5.58
N ARG A 1038 20.64 -51.07 4.53
CA ARG A 1038 20.59 -49.60 4.41
C ARG A 1038 19.31 -49.03 5.02
N ALA A 1039 18.25 -49.82 5.15
CA ALA A 1039 17.01 -49.41 5.79
C ALA A 1039 17.15 -49.34 7.32
N ASP A 1040 17.85 -50.32 7.93
CA ASP A 1040 18.10 -50.37 9.40
C ASP A 1040 18.93 -49.18 9.94
N LYS A 1041 19.53 -48.37 9.06
CA LYS A 1041 20.31 -47.17 9.42
C LYS A 1041 19.55 -45.85 9.25
N ARG A 1042 18.27 -45.87 8.85
CA ARG A 1042 17.44 -44.66 8.92
C ARG A 1042 17.01 -44.44 10.38
N PRO A 1043 17.32 -43.29 11.00
CA PRO A 1043 16.71 -42.94 12.27
C PRO A 1043 15.20 -42.82 12.04
N ILE A 1044 14.42 -43.59 12.80
CA ILE A 1044 12.98 -43.39 12.92
C ILE A 1044 12.81 -41.93 13.39
N GLY A 1045 12.26 -41.08 12.53
CA GLY A 1045 11.98 -39.69 12.87
C GLY A 1045 11.00 -39.64 14.03
N GLY A 1046 11.52 -39.40 15.23
CA GLY A 1046 10.74 -39.10 16.42
C GLY A 1046 10.28 -37.65 16.37
N GLY A 1047 8.97 -37.44 16.41
CA GLY A 1047 8.41 -36.19 16.89
C GLY A 1047 8.67 -36.07 18.39
N MET A 1048 9.43 -35.03 18.74
CA MET A 1048 9.56 -34.33 20.03
C MET A 1048 8.96 -35.00 21.28
N GLU A 1049 9.85 -35.48 22.16
CA GLU A 1049 9.80 -35.18 23.60
C GLU A 1049 11.11 -35.64 24.28
N SER A 1050 12.08 -34.74 24.41
CA SER A 1050 13.13 -34.85 25.42
C SER A 1050 13.69 -33.48 25.71
N LEU A 1051 13.61 -33.03 26.98
CA LEU A 1051 14.65 -32.24 27.65
C LEU A 1051 14.35 -32.16 29.15
N ARG A 1052 15.09 -32.96 29.92
CA ARG A 1052 15.65 -32.72 31.27
C ARG A 1052 16.50 -33.96 31.52
N SER A 1053 17.84 -33.91 31.43
CA SER A 1053 18.71 -33.22 32.38
C SER A 1053 20.15 -33.16 31.82
N PRO A 1054 20.95 -32.12 32.13
CA PRO A 1054 22.39 -32.08 31.89
C PRO A 1054 23.17 -32.40 33.19
N PRO A 1055 24.49 -32.15 33.30
CA PRO A 1055 25.59 -32.99 32.79
C PRO A 1055 26.66 -33.27 33.90
N ARG A 1056 27.72 -34.02 33.61
CA ARG A 1056 29.14 -33.58 33.75
C ARG A 1056 30.19 -34.71 33.68
N ARG A 1057 31.11 -34.49 32.72
CA ARG A 1057 32.58 -34.67 32.75
C ARG A 1057 33.16 -36.05 33.13
N SER A 1058 33.66 -36.73 32.12
CA SER A 1058 35.09 -36.64 31.73
C SER A 1058 35.19 -36.52 30.22
#